data_AF-A0A0D7WDP2-F1
#
_entry.id   AF-A0A0D7WDP2-F1
#
_cell.length_a   1.000
_cell.length_b   1.000
_cell.length_c   1.000
_cell.angle_alpha   90.00
_cell.angle_beta   90.00
_cell.angle_gamma   90.00
#
_symmetry.space_group_name_H-M   'P 1'
#
loop_
_entity.id
_entity.type
_entity.pdbx_description
1 polymer ?
#
loop_
_entity_poly.entity_id
_entity_poly.type
_entity_poly.pdbx_seq_one_letter_code
_entity_poly.pdbx_strand_id
1 'polypeptide(L)'
;MKKNYTTTKIVFIAILTMFITKIQAQTVTVSSLEDLLPYLNQDNVDVKLAPGTYNIETSDVTAGTFSNPLFLFEGSNNVFDFTDVTININTDVLTAFGKVDVNEIQILGNNNTLKNLTLEDIGTTAPSSRAQSIVMDGRDNKIEGFNLTIRGSYPYGYGDAFGKGGGSVIGHRKHSGVLIRGLRNHLKDCNIISRSYGHIVFMQAASYPTIEGCYIEGEMRSTDDMLLEEGTGSPADNVDFQTVWGYRLPAGYMMSLQEGGIRAYNAGTTYIDGVEIERGTDNPTILNCTVKNARTGVTLAHATGTKRVDGVTLLGCEQGFSIGSGTISNSSGDAQYGPLLTFAYSSDSNTTAHITVLPTTNHYNGSGTLAYIGGSGHNITLEGGDPDSNLRIQVGGEKNNVRLLGVTSSQNPLTASNLTFNNLTDIPVSLSDMSTHVSGESCGEITDDGSGNTMVNCGEAVPFPNPSAIYLINNPRWNARLGANGGHELIMLAETETNVTAQWKFTPVQGESGYYYIDCIGGDTKPRISADNTAVTIMQPDTYTDDSAKWRLDLYEGVLFHITNKNNRRLRGFDTLVDVVSTSSSGSYTRFSFTETTLSSKTILFNNFISLYPNPAKDVVNIKTSHKTLTEVSVYNMQGQQIINQRFYNNFKINLSEFTSGIYVVKLKSGNNEFVQKIIKQ
;
A
#
# COMPACT_ATOMS: atom_id res chain seq x y z
N MET A 1 28.80 43.86 -50.27
CA MET A 1 28.74 42.39 -50.43
C MET A 1 29.69 41.75 -49.42
N LYS A 2 29.18 41.29 -48.28
CA LYS A 2 29.95 40.51 -47.29
C LYS A 2 29.72 39.03 -47.61
N LYS A 3 30.79 38.28 -47.94
CA LYS A 3 30.73 36.83 -48.14
C LYS A 3 30.96 36.13 -46.80
N ASN A 4 30.04 35.22 -46.49
CA ASN A 4 29.97 34.44 -45.26
C ASN A 4 31.13 33.45 -45.15
N TYR A 5 31.92 33.56 -44.08
CA TYR A 5 32.95 32.60 -43.67
C TYR A 5 32.54 31.81 -42.41
N THR A 6 31.23 31.61 -42.21
CA THR A 6 30.71 31.02 -40.96
C THR A 6 30.23 29.58 -41.11
N THR A 7 30.13 29.05 -42.34
CA THR A 7 29.47 27.76 -42.58
C THR A 7 30.43 26.56 -42.59
N THR A 8 31.74 26.77 -42.78
CA THR A 8 32.69 25.65 -42.93
C THR A 8 33.27 25.12 -41.61
N LYS A 9 33.20 25.88 -40.51
CA LYS A 9 33.63 25.41 -39.17
C LYS A 9 32.56 24.59 -38.42
N ILE A 10 31.29 24.78 -38.75
CA ILE A 10 30.17 24.09 -38.06
C ILE A 10 30.03 22.65 -38.59
N VAL A 11 30.31 22.41 -39.87
CA VAL A 11 30.23 21.06 -40.46
C VAL A 11 31.37 20.16 -39.97
N PHE A 12 32.56 20.71 -39.68
CA PHE A 12 33.67 19.91 -39.12
C PHE A 12 33.47 19.54 -37.64
N ILE A 13 32.77 20.38 -36.86
CA ILE A 13 32.42 20.09 -35.46
C ILE A 13 31.20 19.15 -35.38
N ALA A 14 30.24 19.28 -36.30
CA ALA A 14 29.06 18.40 -36.37
C ALA A 14 29.35 16.98 -36.89
N ILE A 15 30.42 16.80 -37.69
CA ILE A 15 30.86 15.46 -38.13
C ILE A 15 31.74 14.79 -37.06
N LEU A 16 32.41 15.55 -36.19
CA LEU A 16 33.14 14.99 -35.05
C LEU A 16 32.21 14.54 -33.90
N THR A 17 31.00 15.09 -33.81
CA THR A 17 29.98 14.65 -32.84
C THR A 17 29.08 13.50 -33.32
N MET A 18 29.26 13.02 -34.57
CA MET A 18 28.51 11.88 -35.13
C MET A 18 29.28 10.54 -35.12
N PHE A 19 30.44 10.49 -34.46
CA PHE A 19 31.15 9.25 -34.15
C PHE A 19 31.56 9.22 -32.67
N ILE A 20 30.58 9.33 -31.76
CA ILE A 20 30.73 8.65 -30.46
C ILE A 20 30.37 7.19 -30.74
N THR A 21 31.31 6.47 -31.34
CA THR A 21 31.31 5.01 -31.21
C THR A 21 31.39 4.75 -29.71
N LYS A 22 30.33 4.19 -29.10
CA LYS A 22 30.50 3.46 -27.84
C LYS A 22 31.57 2.41 -28.16
N ILE A 23 32.82 2.68 -27.78
CA ILE A 23 33.84 1.66 -27.71
C ILE A 23 33.30 0.74 -26.61
N GLN A 24 32.62 -0.34 -26.99
CA GLN A 24 32.41 -1.43 -26.05
C GLN A 24 33.82 -1.93 -25.73
N ALA A 25 34.19 -1.89 -24.44
CA ALA A 25 35.40 -2.55 -24.01
C ALA A 25 35.35 -3.99 -24.53
N GLN A 26 36.42 -4.43 -25.19
CA GLN A 26 36.52 -5.82 -25.61
C GLN A 26 36.48 -6.68 -24.34
N THR A 27 35.53 -7.61 -24.25
CA THR A 27 35.48 -8.55 -23.12
C THR A 27 36.81 -9.29 -23.03
N VAL A 28 37.48 -9.16 -21.88
CA VAL A 28 38.71 -9.87 -21.57
C VAL A 28 38.35 -11.13 -20.78
N THR A 29 38.73 -12.29 -21.31
CA THR A 29 38.57 -13.55 -20.59
C THR A 29 39.83 -13.87 -19.80
N VAL A 30 39.67 -14.10 -18.50
CA VAL A 30 40.72 -14.58 -17.59
C VAL A 30 40.41 -16.01 -17.14
N SER A 31 41.43 -16.80 -16.85
CA SER A 31 41.27 -18.24 -16.57
C SER A 31 41.58 -18.64 -15.13
N SER A 32 42.06 -17.70 -14.30
CA SER A 32 42.40 -17.89 -12.90
C SER A 32 41.90 -16.72 -12.05
N LEU A 33 41.82 -16.91 -10.73
CA LEU A 33 41.48 -15.82 -9.81
C LEU A 33 42.61 -14.79 -9.76
N GLU A 34 43.86 -15.23 -9.84
CA GLU A 34 45.05 -14.37 -9.87
C GLU A 34 45.06 -13.46 -11.10
N ASP A 35 44.62 -13.96 -12.26
CA ASP A 35 44.48 -13.15 -13.48
C ASP A 35 43.31 -12.17 -13.40
N LEU A 36 42.31 -12.42 -12.55
CA LEU A 36 41.17 -11.51 -12.31
C LEU A 36 41.58 -10.32 -11.43
N LEU A 37 42.41 -10.54 -10.40
CA LEU A 37 42.75 -9.52 -9.39
C LEU A 37 43.21 -8.16 -9.99
N PRO A 38 44.07 -8.11 -11.03
CA PRO A 38 44.52 -6.84 -11.62
C PRO A 38 43.42 -5.98 -12.25
N TYR A 39 42.24 -6.55 -12.54
CA TYR A 39 41.14 -5.81 -13.15
C TYR A 39 40.20 -5.16 -12.13
N LEU A 40 40.25 -5.56 -10.86
CA LEU A 40 39.28 -5.11 -9.85
C LEU A 40 39.40 -3.60 -9.53
N ASN A 41 40.57 -3.01 -9.77
CA ASN A 41 40.83 -1.57 -9.57
C ASN A 41 40.82 -0.74 -10.86
N GLN A 42 40.52 -1.34 -12.02
CA GLN A 42 40.52 -0.65 -13.31
C GLN A 42 39.14 -0.09 -13.65
N ASP A 43 39.09 1.04 -14.33
CA ASP A 43 37.85 1.60 -14.86
C ASP A 43 37.57 1.13 -16.29
N ASN A 44 36.30 1.07 -16.66
CA ASN A 44 35.81 0.80 -18.03
C ASN A 44 36.25 -0.57 -18.59
N VAL A 45 36.29 -1.60 -17.75
CA VAL A 45 36.62 -2.97 -18.16
C VAL A 45 35.38 -3.84 -18.28
N ASP A 46 35.43 -4.78 -19.22
CA ASP A 46 34.47 -5.86 -19.40
C ASP A 46 35.27 -7.17 -19.25
N VAL A 47 35.08 -7.87 -18.13
CA VAL A 47 35.90 -9.02 -17.75
C VAL A 47 35.00 -10.24 -17.54
N LYS A 48 35.41 -11.35 -18.12
CA LYS A 48 34.78 -12.65 -17.93
C LYS A 48 35.77 -13.62 -17.29
N LEU A 49 35.39 -14.20 -16.15
CA LEU A 49 36.14 -15.34 -15.61
C LEU A 49 35.69 -16.61 -16.34
N ALA A 50 36.64 -17.43 -16.78
CA ALA A 50 36.34 -18.67 -17.48
C ALA A 50 35.46 -19.59 -16.61
N PRO A 51 34.48 -20.31 -17.19
CA PRO A 51 33.67 -21.27 -16.45
C PRO A 51 34.53 -22.28 -15.69
N GLY A 52 34.13 -22.60 -14.46
CA GLY A 52 34.87 -23.52 -13.61
C GLY A 52 34.63 -23.35 -12.12
N THR A 53 35.27 -24.22 -11.36
CA THR A 53 35.29 -24.16 -9.88
C THR A 53 36.66 -23.70 -9.42
N TYR A 54 36.68 -22.62 -8.65
CA TYR A 54 37.86 -22.02 -8.05
C TYR A 54 37.76 -22.16 -6.53
N ASN A 55 38.89 -22.31 -5.84
CA ASN A 55 38.92 -22.45 -4.39
C ASN A 55 39.87 -21.42 -3.79
N ILE A 56 39.49 -20.87 -2.65
CA ILE A 56 40.33 -20.00 -1.82
C ILE A 56 40.52 -20.71 -0.48
N GLU A 57 41.77 -21.01 -0.17
CA GLU A 57 42.22 -21.69 1.04
C GLU A 57 43.09 -20.76 1.90
N THR A 58 43.32 -21.15 3.16
CA THR A 58 44.20 -20.39 4.07
C THR A 58 45.64 -20.28 3.55
N SER A 59 46.09 -21.23 2.72
CA SER A 59 47.40 -21.18 2.06
C SER A 59 47.52 -20.00 1.09
N ASP A 60 46.44 -19.59 0.43
CA ASP A 60 46.46 -18.51 -0.56
C ASP A 60 46.59 -17.14 0.12
N VAL A 61 45.96 -16.99 1.29
CA VAL A 61 46.16 -15.84 2.18
C VAL A 61 47.59 -15.82 2.72
N THR A 62 48.10 -16.98 3.17
CA THR A 62 49.47 -17.10 3.69
C THR A 62 50.53 -16.79 2.63
N ALA A 63 50.26 -17.14 1.37
CA ALA A 63 51.10 -16.84 0.21
C ALA A 63 51.02 -15.36 -0.22
N GLY A 64 50.04 -14.60 0.29
CA GLY A 64 49.81 -13.21 -0.06
C GLY A 64 49.04 -13.01 -1.37
N THR A 65 48.41 -14.05 -1.91
CA THR A 65 47.59 -13.98 -3.13
C THR A 65 46.32 -13.16 -2.88
N PHE A 66 45.66 -13.35 -1.73
CA PHE A 66 44.46 -12.63 -1.35
C PHE A 66 44.69 -11.76 -0.11
N SER A 67 44.13 -10.56 -0.14
CA SER A 67 44.06 -9.63 0.98
C SER A 67 42.70 -9.69 1.69
N ASN A 68 42.46 -8.81 2.66
CA ASN A 68 41.14 -8.52 3.18
C ASN A 68 40.75 -7.10 2.74
N PRO A 69 39.71 -6.89 1.92
CA PRO A 69 38.79 -7.91 1.37
C PRO A 69 39.45 -8.89 0.38
N LEU A 70 38.85 -10.07 0.18
CA LEU A 70 39.35 -11.05 -0.81
C LEU A 70 39.24 -10.50 -2.24
N PHE A 71 38.08 -9.91 -2.57
CA PHE A 71 37.84 -9.21 -3.83
C PHE A 71 37.40 -7.77 -3.56
N LEU A 72 38.28 -6.81 -3.86
CA LEU A 72 38.01 -5.39 -3.71
C LEU A 72 37.80 -4.73 -5.09
N PHE A 73 36.54 -4.49 -5.45
CA PHE A 73 36.13 -3.84 -6.70
C PHE A 73 36.15 -2.30 -6.54
N GLU A 74 37.31 -1.68 -6.80
CA GLU A 74 37.51 -0.23 -6.70
C GLU A 74 37.20 0.50 -8.01
N GLY A 75 37.44 -0.17 -9.14
CA GLY A 75 37.23 0.39 -10.47
C GLY A 75 35.76 0.68 -10.77
N SER A 76 35.49 1.59 -11.70
CA SER A 76 34.15 2.06 -12.06
C SER A 76 33.80 1.80 -13.53
N ASN A 77 32.50 1.74 -13.81
CA ASN A 77 31.93 1.50 -15.14
C ASN A 77 32.29 0.11 -15.70
N ASN A 78 32.34 -0.89 -14.82
CA ASN A 78 32.78 -2.23 -15.18
C ASN A 78 31.65 -3.23 -15.33
N VAL A 79 31.92 -4.27 -16.10
CA VAL A 79 31.11 -5.49 -16.15
C VAL A 79 32.00 -6.68 -15.78
N PHE A 80 31.58 -7.45 -14.78
CA PHE A 80 32.20 -8.72 -14.42
C PHE A 80 31.19 -9.85 -14.63
N ASP A 81 31.50 -10.77 -15.55
CA ASP A 81 30.68 -11.94 -15.87
C ASP A 81 31.29 -13.22 -15.26
N PHE A 82 30.55 -13.81 -14.31
CA PHE A 82 30.88 -15.05 -13.63
C PHE A 82 29.93 -16.19 -14.04
N THR A 83 29.30 -16.11 -15.22
CA THR A 83 28.44 -17.18 -15.72
C THR A 83 29.18 -18.52 -15.72
N ASP A 84 28.56 -19.53 -15.11
CA ASP A 84 29.10 -20.88 -14.92
C ASP A 84 30.38 -20.93 -14.07
N VAL A 85 30.56 -19.95 -13.17
CA VAL A 85 31.66 -19.91 -12.20
C VAL A 85 31.17 -20.21 -10.79
N THR A 86 31.87 -21.10 -10.11
CA THR A 86 31.78 -21.31 -8.66
C THR A 86 33.09 -20.90 -8.00
N ILE A 87 33.04 -20.04 -6.98
CA ILE A 87 34.16 -19.75 -6.09
C ILE A 87 33.83 -20.32 -4.71
N ASN A 88 34.61 -21.28 -4.26
CA ASN A 88 34.54 -21.85 -2.93
C ASN A 88 35.51 -21.12 -2.01
N ILE A 89 35.01 -20.63 -0.87
CA ILE A 89 35.84 -20.06 0.19
C ILE A 89 35.81 -21.04 1.35
N ASN A 90 36.96 -21.60 1.71
CA ASN A 90 37.04 -22.39 2.95
C ASN A 90 36.86 -21.45 4.14
N THR A 91 35.89 -21.71 5.02
CA THR A 91 35.59 -20.88 6.20
C THR A 91 36.81 -20.68 7.14
N ASP A 92 37.84 -21.52 7.06
CA ASP A 92 39.11 -21.30 7.77
C ASP A 92 39.83 -20.01 7.31
N VAL A 93 39.62 -19.57 6.06
CA VAL A 93 40.10 -18.29 5.51
C VAL A 93 39.65 -17.10 6.36
N LEU A 94 38.45 -17.17 6.94
CA LEU A 94 37.88 -16.12 7.80
C LEU A 94 38.68 -15.92 9.12
N THR A 95 39.63 -16.81 9.40
CA THR A 95 40.53 -16.71 10.56
C THR A 95 41.94 -16.25 10.18
N ALA A 96 42.30 -16.31 8.89
CA ALA A 96 43.66 -16.12 8.39
C ALA A 96 44.16 -14.65 8.45
N PHE A 97 43.25 -13.69 8.58
CA PHE A 97 43.58 -12.25 8.65
C PHE A 97 43.81 -11.73 10.08
N GLY A 98 43.85 -12.62 11.07
CA GLY A 98 43.92 -12.24 12.48
C GLY A 98 42.58 -11.75 13.03
N LYS A 99 42.60 -10.99 14.13
CA LYS A 99 41.38 -10.55 14.83
C LYS A 99 40.81 -9.25 14.24
N VAL A 100 40.39 -9.32 12.98
CA VAL A 100 39.77 -8.22 12.22
C VAL A 100 38.47 -8.69 11.57
N ASP A 101 37.63 -7.76 11.15
CA ASP A 101 36.45 -8.07 10.36
C ASP A 101 36.88 -8.41 8.92
N VAL A 102 36.34 -9.48 8.35
CA VAL A 102 36.73 -10.00 7.03
C VAL A 102 35.60 -9.79 6.02
N ASN A 103 35.91 -9.20 4.88
CA ASN A 103 34.97 -9.08 3.76
C ASN A 103 35.41 -10.01 2.63
N GLU A 104 34.49 -10.79 2.07
CA GLU A 104 34.82 -11.63 0.90
C GLU A 104 34.78 -10.78 -0.38
N ILE A 105 33.70 -10.04 -0.59
CA ILE A 105 33.55 -9.09 -1.68
C ILE A 105 33.23 -7.70 -1.12
N GLN A 106 33.96 -6.68 -1.58
CA GLN A 106 33.63 -5.29 -1.33
C GLN A 106 33.67 -4.48 -2.64
N ILE A 107 32.64 -3.68 -2.87
CA ILE A 107 32.54 -2.79 -4.03
C ILE A 107 32.62 -1.35 -3.55
N LEU A 108 33.66 -0.63 -3.97
CA LEU A 108 33.85 0.81 -3.69
C LEU A 108 33.61 1.66 -4.94
N GLY A 109 33.89 1.11 -6.12
CA GLY A 109 33.70 1.79 -7.39
C GLY A 109 32.23 2.02 -7.72
N ASN A 110 31.97 2.67 -8.85
CA ASN A 110 30.62 3.08 -9.25
C ASN A 110 30.19 2.47 -10.57
N ASN A 111 28.88 2.37 -10.79
CA ASN A 111 28.31 1.93 -12.06
C ASN A 111 28.86 0.56 -12.52
N ASN A 112 29.12 -0.32 -11.57
CA ASN A 112 29.60 -1.67 -11.85
C ASN A 112 28.44 -2.65 -11.94
N THR A 113 28.56 -3.65 -12.81
CA THR A 113 27.64 -4.79 -12.85
C THR A 113 28.41 -6.09 -12.67
N LEU A 114 28.14 -6.81 -11.59
CA LEU A 114 28.69 -8.15 -11.33
C LEU A 114 27.58 -9.17 -11.53
N LYS A 115 27.82 -10.22 -12.34
CA LYS A 115 26.78 -11.14 -12.80
C LYS A 115 27.09 -12.61 -12.51
N ASN A 116 26.06 -13.35 -12.10
CA ASN A 116 25.97 -14.81 -12.21
C ASN A 116 27.00 -15.64 -11.42
N LEU A 117 27.62 -15.07 -10.38
CA LEU A 117 28.58 -15.81 -9.55
C LEU A 117 27.87 -16.79 -8.62
N THR A 118 28.38 -18.01 -8.51
CA THR A 118 28.11 -18.89 -7.36
C THR A 118 29.26 -18.76 -6.36
N LEU A 119 28.98 -18.25 -5.15
CA LEU A 119 29.94 -18.09 -4.07
C LEU A 119 29.53 -18.98 -2.88
N GLU A 120 30.39 -19.91 -2.50
CA GLU A 120 30.08 -20.89 -1.45
C GLU A 120 31.12 -20.89 -0.33
N ASP A 121 30.66 -20.63 0.90
CA ASP A 121 31.41 -20.96 2.09
C ASP A 121 31.42 -22.47 2.33
N ILE A 122 32.62 -23.05 2.38
CA ILE A 122 32.87 -24.47 2.65
C ILE A 122 33.39 -24.63 4.08
N GLY A 123 32.68 -25.43 4.87
CA GLY A 123 32.96 -25.63 6.30
C GLY A 123 32.09 -24.80 7.22
N THR A 124 32.45 -24.75 8.51
CA THR A 124 31.67 -24.08 9.56
C THR A 124 32.54 -23.30 10.53
N THR A 125 33.80 -23.03 10.18
CA THR A 125 34.73 -22.30 11.05
C THR A 125 34.27 -20.86 11.20
N ALA A 126 34.05 -20.43 12.45
CA ALA A 126 33.65 -19.06 12.72
C ALA A 126 34.83 -18.09 12.56
N PRO A 127 34.59 -16.85 12.07
CA PRO A 127 35.64 -15.84 11.92
C PRO A 127 36.34 -15.53 13.24
N SER A 128 37.54 -14.96 13.18
CA SER A 128 38.27 -14.48 14.37
C SER A 128 37.61 -13.27 15.04
N SER A 129 36.94 -12.41 14.26
CA SER A 129 36.08 -11.31 14.75
C SER A 129 34.67 -11.44 14.15
N ARG A 130 34.47 -10.89 12.95
CA ARG A 130 33.23 -10.94 12.18
C ARG A 130 33.58 -11.17 10.71
N ALA A 131 32.62 -11.65 9.93
CA ALA A 131 32.75 -11.77 8.50
C ALA A 131 31.51 -11.23 7.79
N GLN A 132 31.70 -10.86 6.53
CA GLN A 132 30.68 -10.31 5.65
C GLN A 132 30.93 -10.81 4.22
N SER A 133 29.97 -11.51 3.62
CA SER A 133 30.18 -12.03 2.26
C SER A 133 30.25 -10.89 1.23
N ILE A 134 29.32 -9.94 1.29
CA ILE A 134 29.27 -8.83 0.32
C ILE A 134 29.03 -7.50 1.03
N VAL A 135 29.83 -6.49 0.67
CA VAL A 135 29.61 -5.07 1.00
C VAL A 135 29.48 -4.26 -0.30
N MET A 136 28.36 -3.55 -0.48
CA MET A 136 28.12 -2.67 -1.62
C MET A 136 28.15 -1.20 -1.18
N ASP A 137 29.29 -0.53 -1.39
CA ASP A 137 29.42 0.92 -1.31
C ASP A 137 29.29 1.53 -2.74
N GLY A 138 29.82 2.74 -2.95
CA GLY A 138 29.76 3.45 -4.22
C GLY A 138 28.34 3.84 -4.61
N ARG A 139 28.12 4.04 -5.91
CA ARG A 139 26.79 4.32 -6.44
C ARG A 139 26.52 3.59 -7.74
N ASP A 140 25.24 3.37 -8.00
CA ASP A 140 24.73 2.80 -9.24
C ASP A 140 25.30 1.40 -9.55
N ASN A 141 25.75 0.66 -8.52
CA ASN A 141 26.25 -0.70 -8.68
C ASN A 141 25.11 -1.72 -8.69
N LYS A 142 25.28 -2.77 -9.49
CA LYS A 142 24.34 -3.88 -9.58
C LYS A 142 25.04 -5.21 -9.36
N ILE A 143 24.54 -6.01 -8.43
CA ILE A 143 24.82 -7.44 -8.34
C ILE A 143 23.59 -8.16 -8.86
N GLU A 144 23.77 -9.01 -9.87
CA GLU A 144 22.69 -9.69 -10.57
C GLU A 144 22.93 -11.20 -10.68
N GLY A 145 21.93 -12.01 -10.33
CA GLY A 145 21.98 -13.46 -10.58
C GLY A 145 22.96 -14.25 -9.70
N PHE A 146 23.40 -13.70 -8.56
CA PHE A 146 24.34 -14.39 -7.68
C PHE A 146 23.66 -15.53 -6.91
N ASN A 147 24.37 -16.63 -6.70
CA ASN A 147 24.02 -17.70 -5.78
C ASN A 147 25.00 -17.69 -4.61
N LEU A 148 24.53 -17.43 -3.39
CA LEU A 148 25.36 -17.33 -2.20
C LEU A 148 25.01 -18.43 -1.20
N THR A 149 26.02 -19.13 -0.70
CA THR A 149 25.88 -19.97 0.49
C THR A 149 26.81 -19.46 1.59
N ILE A 150 26.22 -18.98 2.69
CA ILE A 150 26.96 -18.33 3.78
C ILE A 150 27.09 -19.30 4.95
N ARG A 151 28.31 -19.54 5.46
CA ARG A 151 28.58 -20.45 6.59
C ARG A 151 29.69 -19.91 7.49
N GLY A 152 29.83 -20.51 8.67
CA GLY A 152 30.91 -20.16 9.60
C GLY A 152 30.54 -19.01 10.53
N SER A 153 29.99 -19.35 11.69
CA SER A 153 29.67 -18.37 12.74
C SER A 153 29.60 -19.05 14.09
N TYR A 154 29.64 -18.28 15.16
CA TYR A 154 29.55 -18.83 16.51
C TYR A 154 28.80 -17.91 17.47
N PRO A 155 27.97 -18.45 18.38
CA PRO A 155 27.34 -19.76 18.22
C PRO A 155 26.37 -19.73 17.02
N TYR A 156 26.28 -20.83 16.29
CA TYR A 156 25.21 -21.07 15.34
C TYR A 156 24.19 -22.02 15.97
N GLY A 157 22.90 -21.86 15.66
CA GLY A 157 21.86 -22.76 16.20
C GLY A 157 20.98 -22.18 17.32
N TYR A 158 21.18 -20.93 17.74
CA TYR A 158 20.37 -20.29 18.79
C TYR A 158 19.76 -18.93 18.42
N GLY A 159 20.04 -18.43 17.22
CA GLY A 159 19.61 -17.08 16.83
C GLY A 159 20.14 -16.02 17.77
N ASP A 160 19.27 -15.11 18.18
CA ASP A 160 19.62 -13.99 19.07
C ASP A 160 19.30 -14.21 20.55
N ALA A 161 18.87 -15.41 20.95
CA ALA A 161 18.47 -15.72 22.32
C ALA A 161 19.57 -15.37 23.34
N PHE A 162 20.83 -15.57 22.97
CA PHE A 162 21.98 -15.38 23.86
C PHE A 162 22.80 -14.12 23.56
N GLY A 163 22.37 -13.29 22.62
CA GLY A 163 22.97 -11.97 22.37
C GLY A 163 23.17 -11.58 20.90
N LYS A 164 23.53 -10.31 20.71
CA LYS A 164 23.67 -9.63 19.40
C LYS A 164 24.88 -8.71 19.29
N GLY A 165 25.90 -8.88 20.14
CA GLY A 165 27.04 -7.98 20.22
C GLY A 165 27.41 -7.72 21.69
N GLY A 166 27.59 -6.46 22.07
CA GLY A 166 27.89 -6.09 23.46
C GLY A 166 26.80 -6.54 24.43
N GLY A 167 27.19 -7.00 25.62
CA GLY A 167 26.27 -7.50 26.65
C GLY A 167 25.67 -8.88 26.37
N SER A 168 26.20 -9.64 25.40
CA SER A 168 25.77 -11.01 25.13
C SER A 168 26.08 -11.97 26.28
N VAL A 169 25.21 -12.95 26.51
CA VAL A 169 25.46 -14.07 27.43
C VAL A 169 26.50 -15.03 26.85
N ILE A 170 26.41 -15.31 25.54
CA ILE A 170 27.40 -16.09 24.79
C ILE A 170 28.10 -15.14 23.80
N GLY A 171 29.43 -15.13 23.76
CA GLY A 171 30.18 -14.29 22.83
C GLY A 171 29.96 -14.67 21.37
N HIS A 172 29.52 -13.71 20.54
CA HIS A 172 29.19 -13.96 19.14
C HIS A 172 30.33 -13.57 18.19
N ARG A 173 30.56 -14.41 17.17
CA ARG A 173 31.43 -14.19 16.01
C ARG A 173 30.58 -14.41 14.76
N LYS A 174 30.07 -13.30 14.21
CA LYS A 174 29.03 -13.29 13.18
C LYS A 174 29.61 -13.45 11.79
N HIS A 175 28.88 -14.09 10.88
CA HIS A 175 29.12 -14.02 9.44
C HIS A 175 27.81 -13.65 8.76
N SER A 176 27.73 -12.43 8.23
CA SER A 176 26.54 -11.88 7.57
C SER A 176 26.69 -11.91 6.04
N GLY A 177 25.57 -11.94 5.32
CA GLY A 177 25.54 -12.07 3.86
C GLY A 177 25.82 -10.76 3.14
N VAL A 178 24.78 -10.02 2.78
CA VAL A 178 24.87 -8.83 1.92
C VAL A 178 24.56 -7.56 2.68
N LEU A 179 25.50 -6.62 2.67
CA LEU A 179 25.38 -5.29 3.23
C LEU A 179 25.31 -4.28 2.11
N ILE A 180 24.15 -3.68 1.93
CA ILE A 180 23.90 -2.65 0.93
C ILE A 180 24.07 -1.28 1.59
N ARG A 181 24.97 -0.47 1.02
CA ARG A 181 25.22 0.91 1.38
C ARG A 181 25.16 1.77 0.11
N GLY A 182 25.77 2.95 0.13
CA GLY A 182 25.95 3.74 -1.08
C GLY A 182 24.66 4.37 -1.60
N LEU A 183 24.63 4.70 -2.89
CA LEU A 183 23.52 5.40 -3.55
C LEU A 183 23.02 4.62 -4.77
N ARG A 184 21.73 4.27 -4.80
CA ARG A 184 21.09 3.54 -5.91
C ARG A 184 21.75 2.20 -6.26
N ASN A 185 22.28 1.53 -5.24
CA ASN A 185 22.79 0.17 -5.39
C ASN A 185 21.63 -0.83 -5.50
N HIS A 186 21.82 -1.85 -6.34
CA HIS A 186 20.79 -2.78 -6.76
C HIS A 186 21.26 -4.23 -6.56
N LEU A 187 20.57 -4.97 -5.69
CA LEU A 187 20.69 -6.42 -5.57
C LEU A 187 19.54 -7.08 -6.32
N LYS A 188 19.82 -7.80 -7.41
CA LYS A 188 18.82 -8.25 -8.37
C LYS A 188 18.90 -9.75 -8.65
N ASP A 189 17.77 -10.44 -8.63
CA ASP A 189 17.64 -11.85 -9.06
C ASP A 189 18.64 -12.80 -8.37
N CYS A 190 19.01 -12.51 -7.12
CA CYS A 190 20.00 -13.30 -6.37
C CYS A 190 19.32 -14.36 -5.49
N ASN A 191 19.96 -15.50 -5.35
CA ASN A 191 19.60 -16.58 -4.45
C ASN A 191 20.60 -16.63 -3.27
N ILE A 192 20.14 -16.42 -2.05
CA ILE A 192 21.00 -16.25 -0.86
C ILE A 192 20.55 -17.21 0.23
N ILE A 193 21.37 -18.21 0.50
CA ILE A 193 21.14 -19.24 1.51
C ILE A 193 22.11 -19.01 2.67
N SER A 194 21.58 -18.65 3.84
CA SER A 194 22.37 -18.39 5.04
C SER A 194 22.29 -19.57 5.99
N ARG A 195 23.45 -20.15 6.33
CA ARG A 195 23.66 -21.17 7.38
C ARG A 195 24.71 -20.69 8.39
N SER A 196 24.62 -19.40 8.69
CA SER A 196 25.41 -18.67 9.68
C SER A 196 24.50 -17.75 10.51
N TYR A 197 25.00 -17.32 11.67
CA TYR A 197 24.42 -16.25 12.45
C TYR A 197 24.97 -14.91 12.00
N GLY A 198 24.07 -14.09 11.48
CA GLY A 198 24.31 -12.78 10.90
C GLY A 198 23.05 -12.29 10.18
N HIS A 199 23.09 -11.09 9.62
CA HIS A 199 22.04 -10.64 8.71
C HIS A 199 22.20 -11.33 7.37
N ILE A 200 21.09 -11.75 6.75
CA ILE A 200 21.14 -12.31 5.39
C ILE A 200 21.31 -11.17 4.38
N VAL A 201 20.42 -10.17 4.42
CA VAL A 201 20.51 -8.93 3.65
C VAL A 201 20.17 -7.74 4.54
N PHE A 202 21.01 -6.71 4.56
CA PHE A 202 20.74 -5.52 5.35
C PHE A 202 21.30 -4.25 4.72
N MET A 203 20.76 -3.12 5.16
CA MET A 203 21.06 -1.79 4.65
C MET A 203 21.53 -0.88 5.78
N GLN A 204 22.65 -0.21 5.54
CA GLN A 204 23.24 0.82 6.40
C GLN A 204 23.76 1.94 5.52
N ALA A 205 23.45 3.20 5.83
CA ALA A 205 23.82 4.35 5.00
C ALA A 205 23.43 4.26 3.50
N ALA A 206 22.49 3.38 3.14
CA ALA A 206 22.00 3.25 1.77
C ALA A 206 20.96 4.32 1.43
N SER A 207 21.06 4.93 0.26
CA SER A 207 20.07 5.88 -0.25
C SER A 207 19.51 5.37 -1.56
N TYR A 208 18.18 5.27 -1.66
CA TYR A 208 17.46 4.64 -2.77
C TYR A 208 17.94 3.21 -3.14
N PRO A 209 18.20 2.31 -2.16
CA PRO A 209 18.57 0.94 -2.49
C PRO A 209 17.37 0.19 -3.11
N THR A 210 17.67 -0.69 -4.06
CA THR A 210 16.68 -1.62 -4.64
C THR A 210 17.11 -3.06 -4.39
N ILE A 211 16.20 -3.87 -3.86
CA ILE A 211 16.34 -5.33 -3.77
C ILE A 211 15.20 -5.93 -4.59
N GLU A 212 15.52 -6.62 -5.68
CA GLU A 212 14.54 -7.08 -6.66
C GLU A 212 14.74 -8.56 -6.97
N GLY A 213 13.65 -9.35 -7.06
CA GLY A 213 13.69 -10.71 -7.59
C GLY A 213 14.47 -11.73 -6.77
N CYS A 214 14.93 -11.36 -5.57
CA CYS A 214 15.81 -12.20 -4.77
C CYS A 214 15.05 -13.28 -3.98
N TYR A 215 15.65 -14.47 -3.89
CA TYR A 215 15.29 -15.52 -2.93
C TYR A 215 16.27 -15.48 -1.76
N ILE A 216 15.75 -15.37 -0.53
CA ILE A 216 16.53 -15.18 0.69
C ILE A 216 16.08 -16.22 1.71
N GLU A 217 16.97 -17.10 2.14
CA GLU A 217 16.61 -18.22 3.02
C GLU A 217 17.55 -18.33 4.21
N GLY A 218 16.94 -18.36 5.40
CA GLY A 218 17.60 -18.75 6.65
C GLY A 218 17.24 -20.16 7.09
N GLU A 219 17.32 -20.41 8.38
CA GLU A 219 17.01 -21.67 9.04
C GLU A 219 16.30 -21.39 10.37
N MET A 220 15.32 -22.22 10.71
CA MET A 220 14.54 -22.10 11.93
C MET A 220 14.84 -23.27 12.86
N ARG A 221 14.76 -23.04 14.17
CA ARG A 221 14.85 -24.08 15.20
C ARG A 221 13.89 -23.75 16.34
N SER A 222 13.17 -24.76 16.84
CA SER A 222 12.28 -24.55 17.97
C SER A 222 13.08 -24.36 19.25
N THR A 223 12.55 -23.57 20.19
CA THR A 223 13.12 -23.46 21.52
C THR A 223 13.05 -24.78 22.28
N ASP A 224 12.07 -25.64 21.97
CA ASP A 224 11.97 -26.99 22.52
C ASP A 224 13.19 -27.83 22.13
N ASP A 225 13.57 -27.81 20.84
CA ASP A 225 14.75 -28.52 20.34
C ASP A 225 16.06 -27.95 20.89
N MET A 226 16.09 -26.65 21.23
CA MET A 226 17.25 -26.06 21.91
C MET A 226 17.37 -26.60 23.33
N LEU A 227 16.26 -26.68 24.07
CA LEU A 227 16.23 -27.15 25.46
C LEU A 227 16.58 -28.64 25.61
N LEU A 228 16.47 -29.44 24.54
CA LEU A 228 16.97 -30.83 24.52
C LEU A 228 18.50 -30.94 24.70
N GLU A 229 19.24 -29.85 24.58
CA GLU A 229 20.69 -29.83 24.81
C GLU A 229 21.09 -29.79 26.29
N GLU A 230 20.14 -29.81 27.22
CA GLU A 230 20.43 -29.80 28.66
C GLU A 230 21.32 -30.99 29.08
N GLY A 231 22.41 -30.69 29.80
CA GLY A 231 23.42 -31.66 30.23
C GLY A 231 24.38 -32.13 29.14
N THR A 232 24.36 -31.53 27.94
CA THR A 232 25.26 -31.91 26.83
C THR A 232 26.60 -31.18 26.83
N GLY A 233 26.75 -30.11 27.61
CA GLY A 233 27.90 -29.21 27.58
C GLY A 233 27.91 -28.27 26.37
N SER A 234 26.78 -28.11 25.68
CA SER A 234 26.65 -27.14 24.58
C SER A 234 26.80 -25.69 25.07
N PRO A 235 27.04 -24.71 24.18
CA PRO A 235 27.12 -23.31 24.59
C PRO A 235 25.90 -22.80 25.36
N ALA A 236 24.69 -23.22 24.98
CA ALA A 236 23.46 -22.85 25.69
C ALA A 236 23.34 -23.55 27.05
N ASP A 237 23.71 -24.84 27.12
CA ASP A 237 23.73 -25.62 28.37
C ASP A 237 24.71 -25.05 29.40
N ASN A 238 25.91 -24.64 28.95
CA ASN A 238 26.93 -24.04 29.81
C ASN A 238 26.52 -22.71 30.46
N VAL A 239 25.47 -22.07 29.94
CA VAL A 239 24.88 -20.85 30.53
C VAL A 239 23.49 -21.10 31.11
N ASP A 240 23.13 -22.37 31.34
CA ASP A 240 21.84 -22.80 31.87
C ASP A 240 20.64 -22.21 31.09
N PHE A 241 20.80 -22.10 29.77
CA PHE A 241 19.83 -21.50 28.85
C PHE A 241 19.40 -20.07 29.23
N GLN A 242 20.21 -19.36 30.01
CA GLN A 242 19.96 -17.97 30.38
C GLN A 242 20.03 -17.07 29.14
N THR A 243 18.89 -16.49 28.74
CA THR A 243 18.84 -15.59 27.58
C THR A 243 19.42 -14.22 27.91
N VAL A 244 19.78 -13.48 26.86
CA VAL A 244 20.14 -12.05 26.96
C VAL A 244 18.96 -11.17 27.40
N TRP A 245 17.73 -11.71 27.38
CA TRP A 245 16.52 -11.02 27.80
C TRP A 245 16.27 -11.07 29.32
N GLY A 246 17.13 -11.78 30.06
CA GLY A 246 17.10 -11.79 31.52
C GLY A 246 16.35 -12.95 32.16
N TYR A 247 15.92 -13.95 31.38
CA TYR A 247 15.30 -15.19 31.87
C TYR A 247 15.78 -16.41 31.09
N ARG A 248 15.54 -17.61 31.63
CA ARG A 248 15.79 -18.88 30.94
C ARG A 248 14.92 -18.99 29.68
N LEU A 249 15.49 -19.50 28.58
CA LEU A 249 14.79 -19.69 27.31
C LEU A 249 13.47 -20.48 27.50
N PRO A 250 12.30 -19.92 27.17
CA PRO A 250 11.04 -20.63 27.30
C PRO A 250 10.81 -21.58 26.12
N ALA A 251 10.06 -22.66 26.37
CA ALA A 251 9.52 -23.58 25.36
C ALA A 251 8.42 -22.91 24.50
N GLY A 252 8.09 -23.51 23.35
CA GLY A 252 6.92 -23.12 22.53
C GLY A 252 7.13 -22.01 21.48
N TYR A 253 8.37 -21.63 21.17
CA TYR A 253 8.68 -20.59 20.18
C TYR A 253 9.58 -21.11 19.06
N MET A 254 9.36 -20.65 17.83
CA MET A 254 10.30 -20.88 16.74
C MET A 254 11.27 -19.71 16.64
N MET A 255 12.57 -20.02 16.56
CA MET A 255 13.64 -19.02 16.49
C MET A 255 14.38 -19.17 15.17
N SER A 256 14.65 -18.05 14.51
CA SER A 256 15.57 -18.03 13.38
C SER A 256 17.02 -18.17 13.85
N LEU A 257 17.82 -18.92 13.11
CA LEU A 257 19.27 -19.04 13.33
C LEU A 257 20.07 -17.86 12.77
N GLN A 258 19.40 -16.93 12.08
CA GLN A 258 19.93 -15.68 11.53
C GLN A 258 19.43 -14.46 12.32
N GLU A 259 20.06 -13.30 12.11
CA GLU A 259 19.71 -12.03 12.77
C GLU A 259 18.52 -11.31 12.11
N GLY A 260 18.36 -11.47 10.78
CA GLY A 260 17.29 -10.90 9.98
C GLY A 260 17.39 -11.26 8.49
N GLY A 261 16.26 -11.26 7.79
CA GLY A 261 16.14 -11.50 6.34
C GLY A 261 16.52 -10.26 5.54
N ILE A 262 15.59 -9.32 5.33
CA ILE A 262 15.87 -7.98 4.78
C ILE A 262 15.68 -6.93 5.89
N ARG A 263 16.72 -6.15 6.20
CA ARG A 263 16.67 -5.16 7.29
C ARG A 263 17.29 -3.81 6.92
N ALA A 264 16.67 -2.70 7.33
CA ALA A 264 17.27 -1.37 7.26
C ALA A 264 17.66 -0.82 8.64
N TYR A 265 18.69 0.02 8.67
CA TYR A 265 19.14 0.76 9.85
C TYR A 265 19.14 2.28 9.61
N ASN A 266 18.97 3.03 10.69
CA ASN A 266 18.98 4.49 10.72
C ASN A 266 20.39 5.10 10.86
N ALA A 267 21.43 4.26 10.81
CA ALA A 267 22.83 4.68 10.88
C ALA A 267 23.73 3.75 10.05
N GLY A 268 24.92 4.24 9.72
CA GLY A 268 25.92 3.53 8.95
C GLY A 268 26.95 4.49 8.37
N THR A 269 28.02 3.92 7.84
CA THR A 269 29.08 4.62 7.11
C THR A 269 29.21 4.00 5.74
N THR A 270 29.29 4.81 4.70
CA THR A 270 29.46 4.37 3.31
C THR A 270 30.53 5.19 2.60
N TYR A 271 31.07 4.67 1.51
CA TYR A 271 32.05 5.35 0.68
C TYR A 271 31.46 5.62 -0.71
N ILE A 272 31.42 6.88 -1.13
CA ILE A 272 30.95 7.26 -2.47
C ILE A 272 31.96 8.23 -3.07
N ASP A 273 32.46 7.91 -4.27
CA ASP A 273 33.46 8.74 -4.97
C ASP A 273 34.71 9.04 -4.09
N GLY A 274 35.14 8.06 -3.29
CA GLY A 274 36.27 8.17 -2.37
C GLY A 274 35.98 8.99 -1.09
N VAL A 275 34.74 9.42 -0.88
CA VAL A 275 34.31 10.20 0.29
C VAL A 275 33.55 9.32 1.26
N GLU A 276 33.95 9.36 2.53
CA GLU A 276 33.22 8.72 3.62
C GLU A 276 31.98 9.54 4.00
N ILE A 277 30.83 8.87 4.12
CA ILE A 277 29.54 9.47 4.41
C ILE A 277 28.87 8.69 5.54
N GLU A 278 28.52 9.37 6.62
CA GLU A 278 27.70 8.81 7.70
C GLU A 278 26.24 9.26 7.55
N ARG A 279 25.32 8.30 7.47
CA ARG A 279 23.87 8.56 7.39
C ARG A 279 23.03 7.33 7.72
N GLY A 280 21.73 7.54 7.91
CA GLY A 280 20.75 6.46 7.94
C GLY A 280 20.35 5.98 6.55
N THR A 281 19.64 4.86 6.51
CA THR A 281 19.05 4.36 5.25
C THR A 281 17.82 5.17 4.87
N ASP A 282 17.69 5.55 3.61
CA ASP A 282 16.54 6.27 3.07
C ASP A 282 16.02 5.67 1.75
N ASN A 283 14.71 5.80 1.57
CA ASN A 283 13.99 5.44 0.34
C ASN A 283 14.17 3.98 -0.16
N PRO A 284 14.13 2.94 0.70
CA PRO A 284 14.32 1.56 0.26
C PRO A 284 13.13 1.03 -0.56
N THR A 285 13.45 0.29 -1.62
CA THR A 285 12.49 -0.39 -2.49
C THR A 285 12.78 -1.89 -2.58
N ILE A 286 11.79 -2.71 -2.20
CA ILE A 286 11.88 -4.19 -2.20
C ILE A 286 10.81 -4.74 -3.15
N LEU A 287 11.21 -5.50 -4.16
CA LEU A 287 10.35 -5.93 -5.26
C LEU A 287 10.47 -7.43 -5.52
N ASN A 288 9.35 -8.14 -5.65
CA ASN A 288 9.32 -9.52 -6.18
C ASN A 288 10.25 -10.51 -5.46
N CYS A 289 10.52 -10.28 -4.17
CA CYS A 289 11.41 -11.13 -3.38
C CYS A 289 10.64 -12.23 -2.66
N THR A 290 11.31 -13.35 -2.39
CA THR A 290 10.86 -14.34 -1.43
C THR A 290 11.84 -14.39 -0.26
N VAL A 291 11.32 -14.24 0.97
CA VAL A 291 12.12 -14.43 2.19
C VAL A 291 11.54 -15.61 2.97
N LYS A 292 12.40 -16.59 3.28
CA LYS A 292 12.02 -17.82 3.95
C LYS A 292 12.85 -18.06 5.20
N ASN A 293 12.23 -18.53 6.28
CA ASN A 293 12.91 -19.05 7.46
C ASN A 293 13.90 -18.03 8.07
N ALA A 294 13.50 -16.77 8.16
CA ALA A 294 14.32 -15.69 8.69
C ALA A 294 13.70 -15.05 9.93
N ARG A 295 14.54 -14.46 10.78
CA ARG A 295 14.07 -13.77 12.00
C ARG A 295 13.12 -12.63 11.68
N THR A 296 13.43 -11.89 10.63
CA THR A 296 12.56 -10.84 10.09
C THR A 296 12.45 -11.02 8.59
N GLY A 297 11.26 -11.02 8.02
CA GLY A 297 11.05 -11.06 6.57
C GLY A 297 11.56 -9.77 5.94
N VAL A 298 10.81 -8.67 6.12
CA VAL A 298 11.19 -7.33 5.65
C VAL A 298 10.99 -6.32 6.77
N THR A 299 12.09 -5.80 7.33
CA THR A 299 12.07 -4.78 8.39
C THR A 299 12.69 -3.47 7.93
N LEU A 300 11.87 -2.44 7.72
CA LEU A 300 12.27 -1.11 7.25
C LEU A 300 11.90 0.01 8.24
N ALA A 301 11.44 -0.32 9.45
CA ALA A 301 11.02 0.66 10.45
C ALA A 301 12.08 1.74 10.74
N HIS A 302 13.37 1.40 10.66
CA HIS A 302 14.48 2.32 10.90
C HIS A 302 14.95 3.10 9.66
N ALA A 303 14.42 2.82 8.47
CA ALA A 303 14.66 3.66 7.31
C ALA A 303 13.79 4.93 7.35
N THR A 304 14.19 5.93 6.57
CA THR A 304 13.41 7.17 6.35
C THR A 304 12.98 7.28 4.89
N GLY A 305 12.19 8.31 4.57
CA GLY A 305 11.70 8.54 3.21
C GLY A 305 10.62 7.55 2.78
N THR A 306 10.49 7.36 1.46
CA THR A 306 9.49 6.49 0.84
C THR A 306 9.93 5.03 0.88
N LYS A 307 9.23 4.22 1.65
CA LYS A 307 9.48 2.77 1.74
C LYS A 307 8.45 2.04 0.88
N ARG A 308 8.90 1.22 -0.06
CA ARG A 308 8.02 0.43 -0.94
C ARG A 308 8.37 -1.04 -0.86
N VAL A 309 7.36 -1.87 -0.63
CA VAL A 309 7.42 -3.33 -0.68
C VAL A 309 6.31 -3.81 -1.63
N ASP A 310 6.68 -4.52 -2.70
CA ASP A 310 5.73 -4.91 -3.75
C ASP A 310 6.04 -6.30 -4.29
N GLY A 311 5.05 -7.19 -4.40
CA GLY A 311 5.27 -8.54 -4.91
C GLY A 311 6.09 -9.45 -3.98
N VAL A 312 6.19 -9.16 -2.69
CA VAL A 312 7.05 -9.91 -1.76
C VAL A 312 6.30 -11.06 -1.10
N THR A 313 6.93 -12.23 -1.01
CA THR A 313 6.41 -13.42 -0.33
C THR A 313 7.24 -13.78 0.90
N LEU A 314 6.61 -13.92 2.06
CA LEU A 314 7.28 -14.28 3.33
C LEU A 314 6.82 -15.65 3.83
N LEU A 315 7.75 -16.58 4.04
CA LEU A 315 7.44 -17.96 4.43
C LEU A 315 8.17 -18.37 5.71
N GLY A 316 7.46 -18.87 6.72
CA GLY A 316 8.07 -19.36 7.96
C GLY A 316 8.98 -18.35 8.64
N CYS A 317 8.63 -17.06 8.61
CA CYS A 317 9.44 -16.04 9.29
C CYS A 317 9.02 -15.92 10.76
N GLU A 318 9.98 -15.68 11.66
CA GLU A 318 9.68 -15.39 13.08
C GLU A 318 8.96 -14.04 13.25
N GLN A 319 9.13 -13.16 12.28
CA GLN A 319 8.44 -11.90 12.13
C GLN A 319 8.39 -11.56 10.65
N GLY A 320 7.21 -11.26 10.10
CA GLY A 320 7.05 -10.96 8.69
C GLY A 320 7.45 -9.52 8.33
N PHE A 321 6.46 -8.73 7.91
CA PHE A 321 6.61 -7.33 7.52
C PHE A 321 6.66 -6.40 8.75
N SER A 322 7.63 -5.48 8.77
CA SER A 322 7.72 -4.40 9.76
C SER A 322 8.37 -3.15 9.17
N ILE A 323 7.59 -2.34 8.45
CA ILE A 323 8.12 -1.20 7.69
C ILE A 323 7.98 0.17 8.38
N GLY A 324 7.16 0.25 9.44
CA GLY A 324 6.89 1.47 10.23
C GLY A 324 6.09 2.54 9.50
N SER A 325 6.38 2.79 8.23
CA SER A 325 5.65 3.69 7.32
C SER A 325 5.81 3.20 5.87
N GLY A 326 5.00 3.69 4.93
CA GLY A 326 5.14 3.39 3.50
C GLY A 326 4.11 2.39 2.99
N THR A 327 4.42 1.69 1.89
CA THR A 327 3.44 0.86 1.18
C THR A 327 3.87 -0.60 1.07
N ILE A 328 2.93 -1.51 1.36
CA ILE A 328 3.02 -2.95 1.06
C ILE A 328 1.89 -3.28 0.08
N SER A 329 2.22 -3.76 -1.11
CA SER A 329 1.25 -4.14 -2.16
C SER A 329 1.58 -5.48 -2.77
N ASN A 330 0.56 -6.17 -3.30
CA ASN A 330 0.72 -7.45 -4.03
C ASN A 330 1.60 -8.47 -3.29
N SER A 331 1.61 -8.42 -1.96
CA SER A 331 2.55 -9.17 -1.14
C SER A 331 1.79 -10.21 -0.35
N SER A 332 2.45 -11.31 -0.03
CA SER A 332 1.84 -12.44 0.65
C SER A 332 2.76 -13.03 1.70
N GLY A 333 2.20 -13.82 2.60
CA GLY A 333 3.02 -14.63 3.49
C GLY A 333 2.21 -15.39 4.51
N ASP A 334 2.90 -16.25 5.24
CA ASP A 334 2.31 -17.04 6.31
C ASP A 334 2.63 -16.49 7.72
N ALA A 335 1.96 -17.03 8.72
CA ALA A 335 2.24 -16.79 10.13
C ALA A 335 2.61 -18.09 10.87
N GLN A 336 3.33 -18.99 10.19
CA GLN A 336 3.64 -20.32 10.70
C GLN A 336 4.40 -20.25 12.04
N TYR A 337 5.37 -19.34 12.13
CA TYR A 337 6.33 -19.25 13.23
C TYR A 337 6.26 -17.92 14.00
N GLY A 338 5.60 -16.91 13.45
CA GLY A 338 5.45 -15.60 14.05
C GLY A 338 4.47 -14.73 13.26
N PRO A 339 4.21 -13.49 13.72
CA PRO A 339 3.25 -12.62 13.07
C PRO A 339 3.73 -12.20 11.68
N LEU A 340 2.83 -12.30 10.68
CA LEU A 340 3.03 -11.86 9.31
C LEU A 340 3.19 -10.34 9.19
N LEU A 341 2.47 -9.57 10.01
CA LEU A 341 2.59 -8.11 10.05
C LEU A 341 2.84 -7.65 11.48
N THR A 342 3.86 -6.82 11.69
CA THR A 342 4.12 -6.24 13.01
C THR A 342 4.65 -4.82 12.95
N PHE A 343 4.23 -4.02 13.92
CA PHE A 343 4.79 -2.70 14.17
C PHE A 343 5.83 -2.74 15.28
N ALA A 344 6.82 -1.85 15.17
CA ALA A 344 7.96 -1.81 16.06
C ALA A 344 7.75 -0.82 17.20
N TYR A 345 7.04 0.28 16.95
CA TYR A 345 6.86 1.38 17.90
C TYR A 345 5.46 2.00 17.81
N SER A 346 4.98 2.60 18.90
CA SER A 346 3.76 3.40 18.92
C SER A 346 3.85 4.67 18.06
N SER A 347 5.07 5.09 17.70
CA SER A 347 5.35 6.22 16.81
C SER A 347 5.31 5.85 15.32
N ASP A 348 5.24 4.55 14.99
CA ASP A 348 5.08 4.12 13.60
C ASP A 348 3.76 4.69 13.06
N SER A 349 3.76 5.13 11.80
CA SER A 349 2.60 5.80 11.23
C SER A 349 2.51 5.72 9.71
N ASN A 350 1.29 5.84 9.20
CA ASN A 350 1.03 6.01 7.75
C ASN A 350 1.50 4.86 6.85
N THR A 351 1.58 3.64 7.39
CA THR A 351 1.65 2.41 6.58
C THR A 351 0.33 2.14 5.85
N THR A 352 0.39 1.97 4.54
CA THR A 352 -0.69 1.37 3.72
C THR A 352 -0.28 -0.04 3.33
N ALA A 353 -1.06 -1.06 3.68
CA ALA A 353 -0.71 -2.46 3.42
C ALA A 353 -1.90 -3.24 2.87
N HIS A 354 -1.68 -3.97 1.79
CA HIS A 354 -2.58 -5.02 1.30
C HIS A 354 -1.77 -6.32 1.20
N ILE A 355 -2.12 -7.30 2.03
CA ILE A 355 -1.34 -8.53 2.20
C ILE A 355 -2.27 -9.75 2.14
N THR A 356 -1.94 -10.71 1.28
CA THR A 356 -2.60 -12.01 1.23
C THR A 356 -1.96 -12.96 2.26
N VAL A 357 -2.76 -13.45 3.21
CA VAL A 357 -2.39 -14.46 4.20
C VAL A 357 -2.41 -15.83 3.54
N LEU A 358 -1.28 -16.53 3.57
CA LEU A 358 -1.11 -17.87 3.02
C LEU A 358 -1.40 -18.94 4.09
N PRO A 359 -2.06 -20.06 3.73
CA PRO A 359 -2.35 -21.14 4.65
C PRO A 359 -1.10 -21.97 5.00
N THR A 360 -1.11 -22.58 6.18
CA THR A 360 -0.06 -23.43 6.72
C THR A 360 -0.64 -24.63 7.44
N THR A 361 0.04 -25.78 7.35
CA THR A 361 -0.46 -27.01 7.94
C THR A 361 0.02 -27.23 9.37
N ASN A 362 1.05 -26.52 9.83
CA ASN A 362 1.73 -26.77 11.12
C ASN A 362 2.14 -25.46 11.79
N HIS A 363 1.21 -24.84 12.51
CA HIS A 363 1.49 -23.65 13.30
C HIS A 363 2.39 -23.96 14.51
N TYR A 364 3.46 -23.19 14.65
CA TYR A 364 4.31 -23.15 15.83
C TYR A 364 4.69 -21.70 16.13
N ASN A 365 3.65 -20.86 16.24
CA ASN A 365 3.75 -19.43 16.44
C ASN A 365 3.50 -19.11 17.92
N GLY A 366 4.57 -19.05 18.72
CA GLY A 366 4.49 -18.81 20.16
C GLY A 366 3.92 -17.43 20.55
N SER A 367 3.79 -16.48 19.62
CA SER A 367 3.11 -15.20 19.89
C SER A 367 1.58 -15.34 19.90
N GLY A 368 1.06 -16.38 19.24
CA GLY A 368 -0.37 -16.57 19.02
C GLY A 368 -1.01 -15.45 18.19
N THR A 369 -0.24 -14.75 17.35
CA THR A 369 -0.74 -13.64 16.53
C THR A 369 -0.42 -13.80 15.05
N LEU A 370 -1.40 -13.51 14.18
CA LEU A 370 -1.21 -13.29 12.75
C LEU A 370 -0.60 -11.90 12.51
N ALA A 371 -1.14 -10.88 13.19
CA ALA A 371 -0.67 -9.52 13.08
C ALA A 371 -0.67 -8.81 14.44
N TYR A 372 0.34 -7.97 14.66
CA TYR A 372 0.46 -7.10 15.82
C TYR A 372 0.54 -5.63 15.38
N ILE A 373 -0.58 -4.93 15.49
CA ILE A 373 -0.80 -3.59 14.94
C ILE A 373 -0.68 -2.56 16.07
N GLY A 374 0.35 -1.72 15.99
CA GLY A 374 0.53 -0.53 16.81
C GLY A 374 0.82 0.67 15.90
N GLY A 375 0.89 1.87 16.46
CA GLY A 375 1.12 3.08 15.69
C GLY A 375 -0.17 3.81 15.32
N SER A 376 -0.14 4.64 14.26
CA SER A 376 -1.30 5.45 13.88
C SER A 376 -1.42 5.79 12.39
N GLY A 377 -2.62 6.15 11.94
CA GLY A 377 -2.83 6.58 10.55
C GLY A 377 -2.63 5.47 9.53
N HIS A 378 -2.70 4.20 9.95
CA HIS A 378 -2.51 3.06 9.06
C HIS A 378 -3.76 2.78 8.23
N ASN A 379 -3.57 2.23 7.03
CA ASN A 379 -4.63 1.65 6.21
C ASN A 379 -4.21 0.24 5.82
N ILE A 380 -4.73 -0.76 6.52
CA ILE A 380 -4.27 -2.14 6.41
C ILE A 380 -5.44 -3.02 5.96
N THR A 381 -5.20 -3.85 4.96
CA THR A 381 -6.11 -4.91 4.52
C THR A 381 -5.38 -6.24 4.50
N LEU A 382 -5.91 -7.22 5.24
CA LEU A 382 -5.46 -8.61 5.20
C LEU A 382 -6.55 -9.44 4.54
N GLU A 383 -6.18 -10.30 3.59
CA GLU A 383 -7.13 -11.16 2.87
C GLU A 383 -6.58 -12.58 2.73
N GLY A 384 -7.37 -13.49 2.16
CA GLY A 384 -7.03 -14.91 2.12
C GLY A 384 -7.33 -15.55 3.47
N GLY A 385 -6.41 -16.35 3.97
CA GLY A 385 -6.54 -16.91 5.31
C GLY A 385 -6.17 -18.37 5.41
N ASP A 386 -6.05 -18.76 6.67
CA ASP A 386 -5.75 -20.11 7.10
C ASP A 386 -6.88 -20.57 8.03
N PRO A 387 -7.82 -21.41 7.55
CA PRO A 387 -8.99 -21.82 8.33
C PRO A 387 -8.62 -22.66 9.56
N ASP A 388 -7.40 -23.20 9.60
CA ASP A 388 -6.93 -24.08 10.67
C ASP A 388 -6.07 -23.33 11.71
N SER A 389 -5.95 -22.00 11.59
CA SER A 389 -5.16 -21.19 12.53
C SER A 389 -5.97 -20.84 13.79
N ASN A 390 -5.35 -21.01 14.97
CA ASN A 390 -5.87 -20.52 16.26
C ASN A 390 -5.29 -19.15 16.65
N LEU A 391 -4.82 -18.40 15.64
CA LEU A 391 -4.16 -17.11 15.81
C LEU A 391 -5.20 -16.00 16.03
N ARG A 392 -4.73 -14.85 16.49
CA ARG A 392 -5.52 -13.61 16.53
C ARG A 392 -4.80 -12.46 15.84
N ILE A 393 -5.53 -11.42 15.50
CA ILE A 393 -4.98 -10.11 15.18
C ILE A 393 -5.05 -9.25 16.44
N GLN A 394 -3.90 -8.75 16.90
CA GLN A 394 -3.79 -7.90 18.08
C GLN A 394 -3.60 -6.45 17.66
N VAL A 395 -4.52 -5.56 18.05
CA VAL A 395 -4.46 -4.12 17.79
C VAL A 395 -4.28 -3.38 19.11
N GLY A 396 -3.10 -2.80 19.31
CA GLY A 396 -2.66 -2.27 20.61
C GLY A 396 -2.38 -3.37 21.65
N GLY A 397 -1.79 -2.99 22.78
CA GLY A 397 -1.55 -3.87 23.92
C GLY A 397 -0.26 -4.68 23.82
N GLU A 398 -0.22 -5.83 24.49
CA GLU A 398 0.98 -6.68 24.62
C GLU A 398 1.30 -7.46 23.34
N LYS A 399 2.58 -7.49 22.98
CA LYS A 399 3.11 -8.14 21.78
C LYS A 399 3.23 -9.66 21.91
N ASN A 400 3.34 -10.17 23.14
CA ASN A 400 3.61 -11.58 23.44
C ASN A 400 4.79 -12.18 22.65
N ASN A 401 5.80 -11.36 22.33
CA ASN A 401 7.01 -11.83 21.68
C ASN A 401 7.99 -12.39 22.71
N VAL A 402 8.65 -13.49 22.37
CA VAL A 402 9.65 -14.16 23.22
C VAL A 402 10.78 -13.26 23.73
N ARG A 403 11.06 -12.11 23.10
CA ARG A 403 12.09 -11.15 23.52
C ARG A 403 11.62 -10.12 24.53
N LEU A 404 10.30 -9.96 24.67
CA LEU A 404 9.67 -8.87 25.42
C LEU A 404 8.68 -9.40 26.47
N LEU A 405 8.80 -10.68 26.85
CA LEU A 405 7.88 -11.30 27.82
C LEU A 405 7.97 -10.58 29.17
N GLY A 406 6.86 -9.96 29.58
CA GLY A 406 6.81 -9.19 30.83
C GLY A 406 7.69 -7.94 30.84
N VAL A 407 8.15 -7.48 29.67
CA VAL A 407 9.01 -6.30 29.53
C VAL A 407 8.20 -5.13 28.99
N THR A 408 8.13 -4.06 29.79
CA THR A 408 7.66 -2.75 29.34
C THR A 408 8.82 -1.96 28.73
N SER A 409 8.67 -1.52 27.49
CA SER A 409 9.67 -0.75 26.73
C SER A 409 8.99 0.10 25.66
N SER A 410 9.77 0.84 24.86
CA SER A 410 9.25 1.55 23.69
C SER A 410 8.70 0.63 22.58
N GLN A 411 8.95 -0.68 22.67
CA GLN A 411 8.54 -1.68 21.69
C GLN A 411 7.39 -2.57 22.18
N ASN A 412 6.97 -2.44 23.45
CA ASN A 412 5.92 -3.24 24.07
C ASN A 412 5.48 -2.68 25.44
N PRO A 413 4.18 -2.59 25.77
CA PRO A 413 3.05 -2.68 24.84
C PRO A 413 2.98 -1.47 23.91
N LEU A 414 2.29 -1.62 22.77
CA LEU A 414 2.10 -0.54 21.80
C LEU A 414 0.69 0.04 21.91
N THR A 415 0.56 1.35 21.64
CA THR A 415 -0.74 1.98 21.40
C THR A 415 -1.07 1.91 19.92
N ALA A 416 -2.36 1.81 19.59
CA ALA A 416 -2.87 1.86 18.22
C ALA A 416 -3.92 2.96 18.10
N SER A 417 -3.84 3.84 17.11
CA SER A 417 -4.84 4.91 16.99
C SER A 417 -5.12 5.39 15.57
N ASN A 418 -6.34 5.89 15.34
CA ASN A 418 -6.73 6.58 14.10
C ASN A 418 -6.33 5.81 12.84
N LEU A 419 -6.72 4.54 12.75
CA LEU A 419 -6.35 3.67 11.63
C LEU A 419 -7.56 2.96 11.05
N THR A 420 -7.48 2.65 9.76
CA THR A 420 -8.44 1.80 9.07
C THR A 420 -7.86 0.39 8.92
N PHE A 421 -8.61 -0.62 9.36
CA PHE A 421 -8.22 -2.01 9.29
C PHE A 421 -9.34 -2.87 8.70
N ASN A 422 -9.07 -3.53 7.58
CA ASN A 422 -9.97 -4.47 6.95
C ASN A 422 -9.38 -5.88 7.08
N ASN A 423 -9.93 -6.67 7.99
CA ASN A 423 -9.62 -8.08 8.12
C ASN A 423 -10.60 -8.91 7.29
N LEU A 424 -10.22 -9.24 6.07
CA LEU A 424 -11.01 -10.09 5.18
C LEU A 424 -10.72 -11.59 5.38
N THR A 425 -10.08 -11.94 6.50
CA THR A 425 -9.83 -13.32 6.93
C THR A 425 -10.76 -13.69 8.09
N ASP A 426 -10.95 -14.97 8.36
CA ASP A 426 -11.76 -15.45 9.50
C ASP A 426 -11.04 -15.35 10.86
N ILE A 427 -9.82 -14.79 10.89
CA ILE A 427 -9.01 -14.70 12.11
C ILE A 427 -9.59 -13.63 13.05
N PRO A 428 -9.79 -13.93 14.34
CA PRO A 428 -10.38 -12.98 15.28
C PRO A 428 -9.51 -11.75 15.49
N VAL A 429 -10.16 -10.60 15.68
CA VAL A 429 -9.52 -9.29 15.95
C VAL A 429 -9.76 -8.89 17.39
N SER A 430 -8.68 -8.63 18.12
CA SER A 430 -8.69 -8.08 19.48
C SER A 430 -8.19 -6.64 19.46
N LEU A 431 -9.11 -5.71 19.69
CA LEU A 431 -8.83 -4.30 19.93
C LEU A 431 -8.63 -4.11 21.44
N SER A 432 -7.38 -3.86 21.87
CA SER A 432 -7.09 -3.72 23.30
C SER A 432 -7.56 -2.37 23.86
N ASP A 433 -7.53 -2.21 25.17
CA ASP A 433 -7.71 -0.94 25.90
C ASP A 433 -6.74 0.19 25.47
N MET A 434 -5.65 -0.16 24.77
CA MET A 434 -4.66 0.76 24.19
C MET A 434 -4.95 1.08 22.72
N SER A 435 -6.11 0.68 22.21
CA SER A 435 -6.59 1.00 20.86
C SER A 435 -7.63 2.11 20.90
N THR A 436 -7.53 3.07 19.97
CA THR A 436 -8.50 4.16 19.86
C THR A 436 -8.81 4.55 18.42
N HIS A 437 -10.07 4.87 18.10
CA HIS A 437 -10.46 5.30 16.76
C HIS A 437 -10.00 4.35 15.63
N VAL A 438 -10.14 3.05 15.85
CA VAL A 438 -9.95 2.00 14.83
C VAL A 438 -11.26 1.78 14.09
N SER A 439 -11.25 1.85 12.76
CA SER A 439 -12.43 1.66 11.90
C SER A 439 -12.17 0.62 10.82
N GLY A 440 -13.21 0.04 10.23
CA GLY A 440 -13.10 -0.92 9.13
C GLY A 440 -13.98 -2.15 9.34
N GLU A 441 -13.62 -3.27 8.74
CA GLU A 441 -14.41 -4.51 8.83
C GLU A 441 -13.57 -5.73 9.22
N SER A 442 -14.18 -6.74 9.81
CA SER A 442 -13.55 -8.02 10.14
C SER A 442 -14.44 -9.20 9.86
N CYS A 443 -13.96 -10.20 9.11
CA CYS A 443 -14.69 -11.44 8.85
C CYS A 443 -14.54 -12.42 10.02
N GLY A 444 -13.46 -12.29 10.80
CA GLY A 444 -13.32 -12.94 12.10
C GLY A 444 -13.99 -12.16 13.24
N GLU A 445 -14.24 -12.85 14.35
CA GLU A 445 -14.84 -12.29 15.57
C GLU A 445 -14.10 -11.04 16.07
N ILE A 446 -14.85 -10.03 16.52
CA ILE A 446 -14.31 -8.77 17.05
C ILE A 446 -14.50 -8.73 18.56
N THR A 447 -13.39 -8.54 19.29
CA THR A 447 -13.39 -8.16 20.71
C THR A 447 -12.86 -6.75 20.83
N ASP A 448 -13.60 -5.88 21.51
CA ASP A 448 -13.26 -4.46 21.64
C ASP A 448 -13.27 -3.97 23.08
N ASP A 449 -12.07 -3.78 23.63
CA ASP A 449 -11.81 -3.18 24.94
C ASP A 449 -11.33 -1.71 24.81
N GLY A 450 -11.21 -1.20 23.59
CA GLY A 450 -10.68 0.12 23.28
C GLY A 450 -11.71 1.25 23.40
N SER A 451 -11.39 2.41 22.81
CA SER A 451 -12.31 3.56 22.85
C SER A 451 -12.44 4.29 21.50
N GLY A 452 -13.67 4.62 21.12
CA GLY A 452 -13.96 5.29 19.84
C GLY A 452 -13.75 4.40 18.61
N ASN A 453 -13.57 3.10 18.79
CA ASN A 453 -13.48 2.13 17.72
C ASN A 453 -14.87 1.90 17.08
N THR A 454 -14.88 1.63 15.78
CA THR A 454 -16.09 1.53 14.93
C THR A 454 -15.99 0.39 13.91
N MET A 455 -15.21 -0.65 14.24
CA MET A 455 -15.10 -1.87 13.42
C MET A 455 -16.45 -2.60 13.35
N VAL A 456 -16.77 -3.18 12.19
CA VAL A 456 -17.99 -3.98 11.96
C VAL A 456 -17.66 -5.39 11.44
N ASN A 457 -18.57 -6.35 11.57
CA ASN A 457 -18.31 -7.68 11.01
C ASN A 457 -18.43 -7.67 9.47
N CYS A 458 -17.65 -8.48 8.75
CA CYS A 458 -17.83 -8.65 7.31
C CYS A 458 -19.24 -9.15 7.01
N GLY A 459 -19.88 -8.55 6.01
CA GLY A 459 -21.25 -8.92 5.65
C GLY A 459 -22.30 -8.47 6.67
N GLU A 460 -21.93 -7.89 7.82
CA GLU A 460 -22.79 -6.89 8.43
C GLU A 460 -22.85 -5.74 7.42
N ALA A 461 -24.08 -5.48 6.95
CA ALA A 461 -24.34 -4.42 6.00
C ALA A 461 -23.60 -3.15 6.45
N VAL A 462 -22.81 -2.58 5.54
CA VAL A 462 -22.43 -1.16 5.57
C VAL A 462 -23.66 -0.43 6.07
N PRO A 463 -23.60 0.28 7.22
CA PRO A 463 -24.77 0.91 7.76
C PRO A 463 -25.35 1.78 6.66
N PHE A 464 -26.59 1.43 6.36
CA PHE A 464 -27.52 2.14 5.51
C PHE A 464 -27.10 3.58 5.23
N PRO A 465 -27.16 4.05 3.97
CA PRO A 465 -26.85 5.43 3.66
C PRO A 465 -27.61 6.34 4.64
N ASN A 466 -26.86 7.08 5.48
CA ASN A 466 -27.34 8.00 6.51
C ASN A 466 -28.81 8.46 6.25
N PRO A 467 -29.80 8.10 7.11
CA PRO A 467 -31.21 8.45 6.91
C PRO A 467 -31.46 9.96 6.84
N SER A 468 -30.52 10.71 7.38
CA SER A 468 -30.58 12.17 7.45
C SER A 468 -30.05 12.83 6.17
N ALA A 469 -29.46 12.05 5.25
CA ALA A 469 -28.91 12.52 3.99
C ALA A 469 -29.88 12.29 2.82
N ILE A 470 -29.61 13.01 1.73
CA ILE A 470 -30.32 12.89 0.46
C ILE A 470 -29.37 12.25 -0.53
N TYR A 471 -29.88 11.36 -1.38
CA TYR A 471 -29.07 10.58 -2.29
C TYR A 471 -29.50 10.74 -3.74
N LEU A 472 -28.52 10.65 -4.63
CA LEU A 472 -28.71 10.26 -6.01
C LEU A 472 -28.53 8.74 -6.09
N ILE A 473 -29.51 8.04 -6.66
CA ILE A 473 -29.44 6.58 -6.87
C ILE A 473 -28.96 6.35 -8.29
N ASN A 474 -27.72 5.91 -8.46
CA ASN A 474 -27.08 5.71 -9.76
C ASN A 474 -27.20 4.25 -10.20
N ASN A 475 -27.39 4.02 -11.49
CA ASN A 475 -27.21 2.71 -12.11
C ASN A 475 -25.94 2.73 -12.99
N PRO A 476 -24.85 2.06 -12.58
CA PRO A 476 -23.57 2.09 -13.30
C PRO A 476 -23.64 1.54 -14.72
N ARG A 477 -24.55 0.60 -15.02
CA ARG A 477 -24.65 -0.01 -16.36
C ARG A 477 -25.06 0.99 -17.43
N TRP A 478 -25.98 1.89 -17.09
CA TRP A 478 -26.48 2.93 -18.02
C TRP A 478 -25.82 4.29 -17.81
N ASN A 479 -24.92 4.41 -16.82
CA ASN A 479 -24.38 5.69 -16.38
C ASN A 479 -25.51 6.73 -16.14
N ALA A 480 -26.62 6.26 -15.56
CA ALA A 480 -27.86 7.01 -15.41
C ALA A 480 -28.31 7.02 -13.94
N ARG A 481 -29.27 7.87 -13.61
CA ARG A 481 -29.85 8.00 -12.26
C ARG A 481 -31.34 7.67 -12.27
N LEU A 482 -31.83 7.14 -11.16
CA LEU A 482 -33.27 7.03 -10.92
C LEU A 482 -33.87 8.43 -10.80
N GLY A 483 -34.89 8.71 -11.60
CA GLY A 483 -35.66 9.94 -11.54
C GLY A 483 -37.16 9.68 -11.58
N ALA A 484 -37.91 10.50 -10.86
CA ALA A 484 -39.37 10.52 -10.86
C ALA A 484 -39.90 11.94 -10.57
N ASN A 485 -41.02 12.31 -11.21
CA ASN A 485 -41.69 13.60 -10.98
C ASN A 485 -42.88 13.50 -10.00
N GLY A 486 -43.20 12.29 -9.53
CA GLY A 486 -44.33 12.01 -8.63
C GLY A 486 -45.72 12.15 -9.27
N GLY A 487 -45.81 12.13 -10.60
CA GLY A 487 -47.06 12.01 -11.36
C GLY A 487 -47.56 10.56 -11.54
N HIS A 488 -48.52 10.34 -12.43
CA HIS A 488 -49.08 9.01 -12.77
C HIS A 488 -48.15 8.14 -13.66
N GLU A 489 -46.83 8.27 -13.53
CA GLU A 489 -45.87 7.70 -14.48
C GLU A 489 -44.80 6.81 -13.84
N LEU A 490 -44.24 5.95 -14.70
CA LEU A 490 -43.18 4.98 -14.47
C LEU A 490 -41.89 5.66 -14.00
N ILE A 491 -41.07 4.94 -13.23
CA ILE A 491 -39.75 5.44 -12.84
C ILE A 491 -38.79 5.33 -14.02
N MET A 492 -38.04 6.40 -14.26
CA MET A 492 -37.15 6.50 -15.42
C MET A 492 -35.68 6.49 -14.99
N LEU A 493 -34.83 5.97 -15.88
CA LEU A 493 -33.40 6.25 -15.88
C LEU A 493 -33.15 7.53 -16.67
N ALA A 494 -32.65 8.57 -16.02
CA ALA A 494 -32.31 9.85 -16.65
C ALA A 494 -30.78 10.02 -16.75
N GLU A 495 -30.29 10.51 -17.89
CA GLU A 495 -28.87 10.77 -18.09
C GLU A 495 -28.40 11.94 -17.20
N THR A 496 -27.68 11.62 -16.13
CA THR A 496 -26.84 12.56 -15.34
C THR A 496 -27.52 13.78 -14.70
N GLU A 497 -28.84 13.78 -14.48
CA GLU A 497 -29.51 14.94 -13.86
C GLU A 497 -29.20 15.08 -12.36
N THR A 498 -28.87 16.29 -11.92
CA THR A 498 -28.69 16.67 -10.50
C THR A 498 -29.95 17.37 -9.95
N ASN A 499 -31.11 17.17 -10.57
CA ASN A 499 -32.34 17.85 -10.19
C ASN A 499 -33.00 17.19 -8.96
N VAL A 500 -33.93 17.91 -8.34
CA VAL A 500 -34.67 17.40 -7.16
C VAL A 500 -35.51 16.15 -7.47
N THR A 501 -35.91 15.95 -8.73
CA THR A 501 -36.64 14.76 -9.20
C THR A 501 -35.77 13.51 -9.34
N ALA A 502 -34.44 13.64 -9.20
CA ALA A 502 -33.49 12.53 -9.11
C ALA A 502 -32.89 12.38 -7.69
N GLN A 503 -33.38 13.16 -6.73
CA GLN A 503 -32.94 13.14 -5.33
C GLN A 503 -33.92 12.35 -4.48
N TRP A 504 -33.39 11.46 -3.65
CA TRP A 504 -34.15 10.48 -2.90
C TRP A 504 -33.80 10.54 -1.41
N LYS A 505 -34.83 10.48 -0.58
CA LYS A 505 -34.73 10.34 0.87
C LYS A 505 -35.13 8.93 1.27
N PHE A 506 -34.41 8.38 2.24
CA PHE A 506 -34.74 7.09 2.82
C PHE A 506 -35.29 7.29 4.23
N THR A 507 -36.55 6.91 4.44
CA THR A 507 -37.23 7.02 5.74
C THR A 507 -37.36 5.62 6.35
N PRO A 508 -36.77 5.36 7.53
CA PRO A 508 -36.90 4.05 8.20
C PRO A 508 -38.37 3.65 8.43
N VAL A 509 -38.70 2.38 8.18
CA VAL A 509 -40.03 1.84 8.47
C VAL A 509 -40.10 1.52 9.97
N GLN A 510 -40.98 2.22 10.69
CA GLN A 510 -41.13 2.01 12.13
C GLN A 510 -41.55 0.56 12.43
N GLY A 511 -40.80 -0.11 13.31
CA GLY A 511 -41.07 -1.50 13.71
C GLY A 511 -40.54 -2.57 12.76
N GLU A 512 -39.92 -2.20 11.63
CA GLU A 512 -39.34 -3.13 10.66
C GLU A 512 -37.87 -2.78 10.38
N SER A 513 -36.96 -3.34 11.17
CA SER A 513 -35.52 -3.08 11.04
C SER A 513 -34.98 -3.45 9.65
N GLY A 514 -34.15 -2.59 9.06
CA GLY A 514 -33.54 -2.80 7.74
C GLY A 514 -34.44 -2.46 6.54
N TYR A 515 -35.68 -2.00 6.77
CA TYR A 515 -36.59 -1.55 5.72
C TYR A 515 -36.78 -0.04 5.72
N TYR A 516 -36.90 0.51 4.51
CA TYR A 516 -37.00 1.94 4.26
C TYR A 516 -38.09 2.25 3.23
N TYR A 517 -38.76 3.37 3.42
CA TYR A 517 -39.46 4.05 2.35
C TYR A 517 -38.47 4.89 1.56
N ILE A 518 -38.55 4.87 0.23
CA ILE A 518 -37.69 5.66 -0.65
C ILE A 518 -38.58 6.71 -1.33
N ASP A 519 -38.40 7.97 -0.93
CA ASP A 519 -39.26 9.09 -1.34
C ASP A 519 -38.45 10.08 -2.19
N CYS A 520 -38.96 10.41 -3.38
CA CYS A 520 -38.37 11.41 -4.26
C CYS A 520 -38.63 12.83 -3.72
N ILE A 521 -37.57 13.62 -3.49
CA ILE A 521 -37.66 14.98 -2.95
C ILE A 521 -38.42 15.93 -3.89
N GLY A 522 -38.26 15.75 -5.20
CA GLY A 522 -38.94 16.50 -6.25
C GLY A 522 -40.27 15.90 -6.69
N GLY A 523 -40.70 14.79 -6.08
CA GLY A 523 -41.98 14.17 -6.38
C GLY A 523 -43.15 15.05 -5.92
N ASP A 524 -44.17 15.17 -6.76
CA ASP A 524 -45.41 15.88 -6.45
C ASP A 524 -46.25 15.10 -5.40
N THR A 525 -47.57 15.01 -5.55
CA THR A 525 -48.47 14.30 -4.63
C THR A 525 -48.18 12.80 -4.40
N LYS A 526 -47.28 12.19 -5.19
CA LYS A 526 -46.90 10.78 -5.07
C LYS A 526 -45.37 10.60 -5.09
N PRO A 527 -44.64 10.85 -4.00
CA PRO A 527 -43.18 10.81 -4.00
C PRO A 527 -42.59 9.41 -3.75
N ARG A 528 -43.38 8.43 -3.30
CA ARG A 528 -42.89 7.13 -2.84
C ARG A 528 -42.80 6.10 -3.96
N ILE A 529 -41.66 5.43 -4.11
CA ILE A 529 -41.58 4.25 -4.99
C ILE A 529 -42.26 3.02 -4.36
N SER A 530 -43.12 2.38 -5.14
CA SER A 530 -43.60 1.03 -4.86
C SER A 530 -43.54 0.15 -6.10
N ALA A 531 -43.50 -1.16 -5.87
CA ALA A 531 -43.62 -2.14 -6.94
C ALA A 531 -44.36 -3.37 -6.42
N ASP A 532 -45.51 -3.68 -7.01
CA ASP A 532 -46.21 -4.92 -6.74
C ASP A 532 -45.73 -6.03 -7.69
N ASN A 533 -46.51 -7.08 -7.87
CA ASN A 533 -46.16 -8.20 -8.75
C ASN A 533 -46.24 -7.86 -10.26
N THR A 534 -46.63 -6.64 -10.65
CA THR A 534 -46.98 -6.29 -12.04
C THR A 534 -45.80 -5.92 -12.96
N ALA A 535 -44.56 -6.27 -12.60
CA ALA A 535 -43.34 -5.99 -13.37
C ALA A 535 -43.09 -4.50 -13.68
N VAL A 536 -43.74 -3.59 -12.95
CA VAL A 536 -43.64 -2.15 -13.16
C VAL A 536 -43.45 -1.46 -11.81
N THR A 537 -42.57 -0.45 -11.77
CA THR A 537 -42.45 0.44 -10.61
C THR A 537 -43.39 1.64 -10.78
N ILE A 538 -44.10 1.99 -9.72
CA ILE A 538 -45.06 3.10 -9.71
C ILE A 538 -44.79 4.02 -8.54
N MET A 539 -45.25 5.26 -8.67
CA MET A 539 -45.17 6.28 -7.62
C MET A 539 -46.47 6.33 -6.82
N GLN A 540 -46.37 6.39 -5.50
CA GLN A 540 -47.48 6.41 -4.54
C GLN A 540 -47.37 7.61 -3.58
N PRO A 541 -48.48 8.02 -2.93
CA PRO A 541 -48.44 9.00 -1.85
C PRO A 541 -47.47 8.56 -0.73
N ASP A 542 -46.87 9.51 -0.02
CA ASP A 542 -46.02 9.26 1.14
C ASP A 542 -46.77 8.64 2.34
N THR A 543 -48.10 8.62 2.28
CA THR A 543 -48.96 7.87 3.22
C THR A 543 -49.10 6.39 2.87
N TYR A 544 -48.56 5.91 1.74
CA TYR A 544 -48.70 4.52 1.31
C TYR A 544 -47.66 3.62 1.98
N THR A 545 -48.10 2.58 2.69
CA THR A 545 -47.26 1.80 3.63
C THR A 545 -47.30 0.29 3.40
N ASP A 546 -47.80 -0.17 2.25
CA ASP A 546 -47.83 -1.61 1.91
C ASP A 546 -46.41 -2.18 1.73
N ASP A 547 -46.27 -3.50 1.84
CA ASP A 547 -44.99 -4.22 1.69
C ASP A 547 -44.34 -4.01 0.30
N SER A 548 -45.13 -3.63 -0.71
CA SER A 548 -44.64 -3.24 -2.04
C SER A 548 -43.83 -1.94 -2.05
N ALA A 549 -43.95 -1.11 -1.01
CA ALA A 549 -43.27 0.18 -0.85
C ALA A 549 -42.17 0.18 0.22
N LYS A 550 -41.92 -0.97 0.87
CA LYS A 550 -40.88 -1.15 1.88
C LYS A 550 -39.67 -1.81 1.24
N TRP A 551 -38.54 -1.12 1.22
CA TRP A 551 -37.34 -1.54 0.51
C TRP A 551 -36.19 -1.83 1.47
N ARG A 552 -35.48 -2.93 1.24
CA ARG A 552 -34.18 -3.22 1.84
C ARG A 552 -33.07 -3.03 0.81
N LEU A 553 -31.87 -2.75 1.29
CA LEU A 553 -30.66 -2.59 0.49
C LEU A 553 -29.75 -3.78 0.77
N ASP A 554 -29.62 -4.69 -0.18
CA ASP A 554 -28.73 -5.84 -0.06
C ASP A 554 -27.40 -5.50 -0.73
N LEU A 555 -26.27 -5.55 -0.01
CA LEU A 555 -24.94 -5.33 -0.62
C LEU A 555 -24.69 -6.40 -1.69
N TYR A 556 -24.26 -5.97 -2.88
CA TYR A 556 -23.84 -6.86 -3.97
C TYR A 556 -22.32 -7.05 -3.96
N GLU A 557 -21.57 -5.97 -4.11
CA GLU A 557 -20.09 -5.97 -4.18
C GLU A 557 -19.58 -4.52 -4.04
N GLY A 558 -18.57 -4.29 -3.18
CA GLY A 558 -17.98 -2.97 -2.97
C GLY A 558 -18.99 -1.92 -2.49
N VAL A 559 -19.37 -0.98 -3.36
CA VAL A 559 -20.38 0.08 -3.09
C VAL A 559 -21.67 -0.11 -3.90
N LEU A 560 -21.87 -1.28 -4.49
CA LEU A 560 -23.04 -1.60 -5.29
C LEU A 560 -24.06 -2.39 -4.48
N PHE A 561 -25.34 -2.04 -4.63
CA PHE A 561 -26.46 -2.59 -3.88
C PHE A 561 -27.53 -3.11 -4.82
N HIS A 562 -28.23 -4.14 -4.35
CA HIS A 562 -29.56 -4.50 -4.81
C HIS A 562 -30.61 -3.77 -3.97
N ILE A 563 -31.62 -3.19 -4.62
CA ILE A 563 -32.76 -2.56 -3.95
C ILE A 563 -33.94 -3.53 -4.06
N THR A 564 -34.32 -4.18 -2.96
CA THR A 564 -35.30 -5.27 -2.95
C THR A 564 -36.47 -4.91 -2.04
N ASN A 565 -37.72 -5.00 -2.51
CA ASN A 565 -38.86 -4.76 -1.64
C ASN A 565 -39.21 -5.99 -0.77
N LYS A 566 -40.11 -5.80 0.18
CA LYS A 566 -40.53 -6.86 1.11
C LYS A 566 -41.32 -7.99 0.44
N ASN A 567 -41.89 -7.75 -0.73
CA ASN A 567 -42.44 -8.79 -1.61
C ASN A 567 -41.36 -9.58 -2.38
N ASN A 568 -40.07 -9.41 -2.06
CA ASN A 568 -38.93 -10.04 -2.73
C ASN A 568 -38.85 -9.75 -4.24
N ARG A 569 -39.17 -8.50 -4.61
CA ARG A 569 -38.98 -7.97 -5.96
C ARG A 569 -37.82 -6.99 -5.96
N ARG A 570 -36.89 -7.16 -6.90
CA ARG A 570 -35.66 -6.37 -7.00
C ARG A 570 -35.76 -5.34 -8.10
N LEU A 571 -35.38 -4.09 -7.82
CA LEU A 571 -35.30 -3.05 -8.83
C LEU A 571 -34.29 -3.43 -9.92
N ARG A 572 -34.64 -3.08 -11.15
CA ARG A 572 -33.79 -3.27 -12.31
C ARG A 572 -33.96 -2.07 -13.22
N GLY A 573 -32.86 -1.51 -13.69
CA GLY A 573 -32.91 -0.64 -14.86
C GLY A 573 -33.25 -1.46 -16.11
N PHE A 574 -34.05 -0.91 -17.02
CA PHE A 574 -34.35 -1.55 -18.29
C PHE A 574 -34.58 -0.47 -19.34
N ASP A 575 -33.58 -0.28 -20.21
CA ASP A 575 -33.55 0.81 -21.19
C ASP A 575 -33.68 2.19 -20.51
N THR A 576 -34.73 2.96 -20.78
CA THR A 576 -34.99 4.25 -20.11
C THR A 576 -35.87 4.11 -18.85
N LEU A 577 -36.29 2.90 -18.49
CA LEU A 577 -37.25 2.63 -17.41
C LEU A 577 -36.60 1.90 -16.24
N VAL A 578 -37.29 1.89 -15.11
CA VAL A 578 -36.98 1.03 -13.96
C VAL A 578 -38.15 0.10 -13.69
N ASP A 579 -37.89 -1.20 -13.67
CA ASP A 579 -38.86 -2.24 -13.39
C ASP A 579 -38.43 -3.12 -12.21
N VAL A 580 -39.14 -4.24 -12.00
CA VAL A 580 -38.77 -5.23 -10.98
C VAL A 580 -38.62 -6.64 -11.51
N VAL A 581 -37.62 -7.35 -11.01
CA VAL A 581 -37.32 -8.77 -11.28
C VAL A 581 -37.35 -9.62 -10.03
N SER A 582 -37.26 -10.95 -10.18
CA SER A 582 -37.04 -11.85 -9.04
C SER A 582 -35.64 -11.65 -8.45
N THR A 583 -35.47 -11.98 -7.18
CA THR A 583 -34.18 -11.92 -6.47
C THR A 583 -33.12 -12.88 -7.02
N SER A 584 -33.51 -13.85 -7.85
CA SER A 584 -32.58 -14.72 -8.59
C SER A 584 -31.86 -14.01 -9.75
N SER A 585 -32.31 -12.82 -10.17
CA SER A 585 -31.65 -12.03 -11.20
C SER A 585 -30.52 -11.15 -10.60
N SER A 586 -29.31 -11.25 -11.16
CA SER A 586 -28.08 -10.64 -10.61
C SER A 586 -27.20 -9.91 -11.65
N GLY A 587 -27.74 -9.64 -12.84
CA GLY A 587 -27.00 -8.93 -13.89
C GLY A 587 -26.65 -7.49 -13.51
N SER A 588 -25.72 -6.85 -14.24
CA SER A 588 -25.29 -5.47 -13.93
C SER A 588 -26.41 -4.43 -13.93
N TYR A 589 -27.55 -4.77 -14.53
CA TYR A 589 -28.76 -3.96 -14.56
C TYR A 589 -29.55 -3.89 -13.24
N THR A 590 -29.34 -4.83 -12.31
CA THR A 590 -29.99 -4.82 -10.99
C THR A 590 -29.20 -4.08 -9.93
N ARG A 591 -28.04 -3.49 -10.28
CA ARG A 591 -27.05 -2.95 -9.35
C ARG A 591 -27.12 -1.43 -9.32
N PHE A 592 -27.12 -0.86 -8.11
CA PHE A 592 -27.21 0.58 -7.89
C PHE A 592 -26.13 1.06 -6.92
N SER A 593 -25.68 2.30 -7.07
CA SER A 593 -24.81 2.99 -6.10
C SER A 593 -25.48 4.27 -5.60
N PHE A 594 -25.02 4.79 -4.47
CA PHE A 594 -25.60 5.99 -3.85
C PHE A 594 -24.56 7.13 -3.79
N THR A 595 -24.98 8.34 -4.15
CA THR A 595 -24.16 9.55 -3.99
C THR A 595 -24.89 10.54 -3.09
N GLU A 596 -24.31 10.89 -1.94
CA GLU A 596 -24.88 11.88 -1.03
C GLU A 596 -24.87 13.29 -1.64
N THR A 597 -25.93 14.06 -1.42
CA THR A 597 -26.04 15.47 -1.86
C THR A 597 -26.34 16.39 -0.68
N THR A 598 -25.82 17.61 -0.76
CA THR A 598 -26.21 18.73 0.12
C THR A 598 -27.35 19.51 -0.54
N LEU A 599 -28.32 19.98 0.26
CA LEU A 599 -29.56 20.60 -0.20
C LEU A 599 -29.27 21.93 -0.94
N SER A 600 -29.49 22.02 -2.26
CA SER A 600 -29.55 23.32 -2.95
C SER A 600 -30.95 23.91 -2.77
N SER A 601 -31.07 25.13 -2.24
CA SER A 601 -32.38 25.77 -2.07
C SER A 601 -33.09 25.97 -3.42
N LYS A 602 -34.39 25.64 -3.47
CA LYS A 602 -35.28 25.71 -4.65
C LYS A 602 -35.20 27.07 -5.39
N THR A 603 -34.86 28.14 -4.67
CA THR A 603 -34.74 29.52 -5.16
C THR A 603 -33.51 29.77 -6.04
N ILE A 604 -32.40 29.05 -5.82
CA ILE A 604 -31.16 29.27 -6.61
C ILE A 604 -31.25 28.58 -7.98
N LEU A 605 -31.94 27.44 -8.09
CA LEU A 605 -32.09 26.71 -9.36
C LEU A 605 -32.98 27.45 -10.37
N PHE A 606 -34.05 28.12 -9.95
CA PHE A 606 -34.91 28.90 -10.86
C PHE A 606 -34.17 30.07 -11.52
N ASN A 607 -33.19 30.66 -10.81
CA ASN A 607 -32.41 31.79 -11.31
C ASN A 607 -31.43 31.40 -12.42
N ASN A 608 -30.93 30.14 -12.43
CA ASN A 608 -29.93 29.69 -13.40
C ASN A 608 -30.51 29.42 -14.80
N PHE A 609 -31.83 29.36 -14.93
CA PHE A 609 -32.53 29.11 -16.21
C PHE A 609 -33.14 30.36 -16.83
N ILE A 610 -32.97 31.52 -16.19
CA ILE A 610 -33.58 32.79 -16.61
C ILE A 610 -32.47 33.82 -16.78
N SER A 611 -32.43 34.46 -17.94
CA SER A 611 -31.53 35.60 -18.18
C SER A 611 -32.29 36.75 -18.85
N LEU A 612 -32.06 37.96 -18.35
CA LEU A 612 -32.63 39.19 -18.92
C LEU A 612 -31.52 39.99 -19.61
N TYR A 613 -31.67 40.25 -20.91
CA TYR A 613 -30.69 40.99 -21.69
C TYR A 613 -31.29 41.75 -22.88
N PRO A 614 -30.65 42.82 -23.36
CA PRO A 614 -29.52 43.50 -22.71
C PRO A 614 -29.97 44.18 -21.41
N ASN A 615 -29.05 44.40 -20.49
CA ASN A 615 -29.25 45.22 -19.30
C ASN A 615 -27.93 45.96 -19.01
N PRO A 616 -27.83 47.29 -19.24
CA PRO A 616 -28.91 48.21 -19.61
C PRO A 616 -29.57 47.97 -20.98
N ALA A 617 -30.84 48.34 -21.14
CA ALA A 617 -31.60 48.26 -22.38
C ALA A 617 -32.07 49.64 -22.85
N LYS A 618 -32.20 49.81 -24.18
CA LYS A 618 -32.77 51.02 -24.79
C LYS A 618 -34.30 50.94 -24.80
N ASP A 619 -34.85 50.06 -25.63
CA ASP A 619 -36.32 49.95 -25.80
C ASP A 619 -36.88 48.57 -25.44
N VAL A 620 -36.06 47.50 -25.45
CA VAL A 620 -36.54 46.12 -25.29
C VAL A 620 -35.58 45.31 -24.40
N VAL A 621 -36.14 44.57 -23.44
CA VAL A 621 -35.43 43.53 -22.67
C VAL A 621 -35.95 42.15 -23.09
N ASN A 622 -35.05 41.26 -23.49
CA ASN A 622 -35.36 39.87 -23.77
C ASN A 622 -35.25 39.05 -22.49
N ILE A 623 -36.26 38.24 -22.21
CA ILE A 623 -36.20 37.15 -21.24
C ILE A 623 -35.88 35.89 -22.01
N LYS A 624 -34.72 35.28 -21.77
CA LYS A 624 -34.41 33.94 -22.23
C LYS A 624 -34.63 32.97 -21.10
N THR A 625 -35.46 31.95 -21.35
CA THR A 625 -35.71 30.88 -20.40
C THR A 625 -35.72 29.52 -21.07
N SER A 626 -35.13 28.52 -20.41
CA SER A 626 -35.27 27.11 -20.81
C SER A 626 -36.52 26.45 -20.22
N HIS A 627 -37.26 27.14 -19.34
CA HIS A 627 -38.54 26.68 -18.80
C HIS A 627 -39.67 26.90 -19.81
N LYS A 628 -40.37 25.82 -20.18
CA LYS A 628 -41.54 25.85 -21.09
C LYS A 628 -42.89 25.91 -20.36
N THR A 629 -42.91 26.48 -19.16
CA THR A 629 -44.10 26.59 -18.31
C THR A 629 -44.62 28.02 -18.28
N LEU A 630 -45.94 28.17 -18.12
CA LEU A 630 -46.59 29.48 -18.06
C LEU A 630 -45.98 30.34 -16.94
N THR A 631 -45.28 31.39 -17.34
CA THR A 631 -44.58 32.32 -16.46
C THR A 631 -45.23 33.69 -16.57
N GLU A 632 -45.53 34.32 -15.45
CA GLU A 632 -46.01 35.71 -15.36
C GLU A 632 -44.80 36.63 -15.23
N VAL A 633 -44.71 37.67 -16.08
CA VAL A 633 -43.76 38.76 -15.96
C VAL A 633 -44.48 40.02 -15.48
N SER A 634 -44.01 40.57 -14.37
CA SER A 634 -44.42 41.87 -13.86
C SER A 634 -43.22 42.82 -13.84
N VAL A 635 -43.38 44.03 -14.34
CA VAL A 635 -42.35 45.09 -14.30
C VAL A 635 -42.85 46.24 -13.45
N TYR A 636 -42.03 46.66 -12.49
CA TYR A 636 -42.33 47.74 -11.55
C TYR A 636 -41.35 48.91 -11.74
N ASN A 637 -41.85 50.14 -11.65
CA ASN A 637 -40.99 51.32 -11.51
C ASN A 637 -40.48 51.46 -10.06
N MET A 638 -39.59 52.43 -9.81
CA MET A 638 -39.01 52.64 -8.47
C MET A 638 -40.00 53.13 -7.41
N GLN A 639 -41.19 53.61 -7.80
CA GLN A 639 -42.29 53.95 -6.90
C GLN A 639 -43.14 52.71 -6.53
N GLY A 640 -42.80 51.53 -7.05
CA GLY A 640 -43.53 50.28 -6.81
C GLY A 640 -44.79 50.13 -7.67
N GLN A 641 -45.03 51.03 -8.62
CA GLN A 641 -46.15 50.92 -9.56
C GLN A 641 -45.84 49.87 -10.62
N GLN A 642 -46.74 48.90 -10.79
CA GLN A 642 -46.67 47.90 -11.86
C GLN A 642 -47.02 48.55 -13.20
N ILE A 643 -46.08 48.52 -14.14
CA ILE A 643 -46.23 49.14 -15.47
C ILE A 643 -46.46 48.11 -16.58
N ILE A 644 -46.06 46.85 -16.36
CA ILE A 644 -46.31 45.72 -17.27
C ILE A 644 -46.71 44.52 -16.41
N ASN A 645 -47.74 43.78 -16.83
CA ASN A 645 -48.01 42.42 -16.39
C ASN A 645 -48.49 41.59 -17.57
N GLN A 646 -47.73 40.55 -17.93
CA GLN A 646 -48.01 39.68 -19.06
C GLN A 646 -47.64 38.24 -18.73
N ARG A 647 -48.23 37.29 -19.47
CA ARG A 647 -47.94 35.86 -19.33
C ARG A 647 -47.27 35.35 -20.60
N PHE A 648 -46.27 34.48 -20.43
CA PHE A 648 -45.53 33.89 -21.54
C PHE A 648 -45.15 32.43 -21.24
N TYR A 649 -44.86 31.67 -22.29
CA TYR A 649 -44.55 30.23 -22.19
C TYR A 649 -43.11 29.89 -22.55
N ASN A 650 -42.41 30.77 -23.28
CA ASN A 650 -41.04 30.60 -23.77
C ASN A 650 -40.32 31.96 -23.76
N ASN A 651 -39.14 32.08 -24.38
CA ASN A 651 -38.47 33.38 -24.55
C ASN A 651 -39.42 34.51 -24.91
N PHE A 652 -39.32 35.62 -24.17
CA PHE A 652 -40.29 36.71 -24.21
C PHE A 652 -39.57 38.06 -24.35
N LYS A 653 -40.26 39.07 -24.88
CA LYS A 653 -39.72 40.43 -25.04
C LYS A 653 -40.58 41.42 -24.27
N ILE A 654 -39.95 42.14 -23.34
CA ILE A 654 -40.55 43.26 -22.64
C ILE A 654 -40.28 44.51 -23.48
N ASN A 655 -41.34 45.11 -24.04
CA ASN A 655 -41.24 46.40 -24.72
C ASN A 655 -41.37 47.52 -23.68
N LEU A 656 -40.31 48.32 -23.54
CA LEU A 656 -40.24 49.45 -22.64
C LEU A 656 -40.26 50.81 -23.35
N SER A 657 -40.38 50.86 -24.68
CA SER A 657 -40.23 52.09 -25.50
C SER A 657 -41.00 53.31 -24.98
N GLU A 658 -42.22 53.11 -24.47
CA GLU A 658 -43.11 54.19 -23.98
C GLU A 658 -42.80 54.69 -22.55
N PHE A 659 -41.88 54.06 -21.81
CA PHE A 659 -41.56 54.43 -20.43
C PHE A 659 -40.31 55.32 -20.35
N THR A 660 -40.15 56.11 -19.28
CA THR A 660 -38.97 56.99 -19.11
C THR A 660 -37.70 56.20 -18.78
N SER A 661 -36.52 56.74 -19.10
CA SER A 661 -35.23 56.16 -18.67
C SER A 661 -35.17 56.05 -17.14
N GLY A 662 -34.60 54.97 -16.62
CA GLY A 662 -34.58 54.69 -15.17
C GLY A 662 -34.41 53.21 -14.81
N ILE A 663 -34.42 52.92 -13.50
CA ILE A 663 -34.33 51.55 -12.97
C ILE A 663 -35.74 50.94 -12.88
N TYR A 664 -35.86 49.68 -13.31
CA TYR A 664 -37.08 48.89 -13.19
C TYR A 664 -36.78 47.55 -12.52
N VAL A 665 -37.77 47.01 -11.81
CA VAL A 665 -37.70 45.67 -11.20
C VAL A 665 -38.56 44.73 -12.01
N VAL A 666 -37.96 43.68 -12.59
CA VAL A 666 -38.67 42.61 -13.28
C VAL A 666 -38.83 41.44 -12.32
N LYS A 667 -40.07 41.04 -12.09
CA LYS A 667 -40.46 39.87 -11.30
C LYS A 667 -41.08 38.83 -12.24
N LEU A 668 -40.52 37.63 -12.25
CA LEU A 668 -41.04 36.48 -13.00
C LEU A 668 -41.57 35.45 -12.02
N LYS A 669 -42.79 34.97 -12.23
CA LYS A 669 -43.42 33.97 -11.38
C LYS A 669 -43.88 32.77 -12.21
N SER A 670 -43.45 31.58 -11.83
CA SER A 670 -43.90 30.30 -12.43
C SER A 670 -44.32 29.36 -11.30
N GLY A 671 -45.63 29.25 -11.06
CA GLY A 671 -46.17 28.53 -9.90
C GLY A 671 -45.75 29.19 -8.57
N ASN A 672 -45.06 28.42 -7.73
CA ASN A 672 -44.53 28.89 -6.43
C ASN A 672 -43.11 29.48 -6.53
N ASN A 673 -42.49 29.46 -7.72
CA ASN A 673 -41.15 30.00 -7.91
C ASN A 673 -41.20 31.46 -8.35
N GLU A 674 -40.30 32.26 -7.80
CA GLU A 674 -40.17 33.69 -8.09
C GLU A 674 -38.72 34.03 -8.43
N PHE A 675 -38.52 34.78 -9.52
CA PHE A 675 -37.25 35.36 -9.93
C PHE A 675 -37.41 36.87 -9.96
N VAL A 676 -36.48 37.60 -9.35
CA VAL A 676 -36.50 39.07 -9.33
C VAL A 676 -35.15 39.60 -9.80
N GLN A 677 -35.15 40.42 -10.85
CA GLN A 677 -33.95 41.07 -11.36
C GLN A 677 -34.21 42.56 -11.65
N LYS A 678 -33.24 43.39 -11.29
CA LYS A 678 -33.23 44.83 -11.64
C LYS A 678 -32.70 45.02 -13.05
N ILE A 679 -33.38 45.85 -13.84
CA ILE A 679 -32.95 46.28 -15.18
C ILE A 679 -32.84 47.80 -15.25
N ILE A 680 -31.99 48.30 -16.14
CA ILE A 680 -31.75 49.73 -16.36
C ILE A 680 -32.23 50.08 -17.77
N LYS A 681 -33.20 50.99 -17.91
CA LYS A 681 -33.58 51.61 -19.18
C LYS A 681 -32.77 52.89 -19.41
N GLN A 682 -32.11 52.99 -20.57
CA GLN A 682 -31.36 54.18 -20.99
C GLN A 682 -32.22 55.19 -21.72
#